data_AF-A0A534K4C8-F1
#
_entry.id   AF-A0A534K4C8-F1
#
_cell.length_a   1.000
_cell.length_b   1.000
_cell.length_c   1.000
_cell.angle_alpha   90.00
_cell.angle_beta   90.00
_cell.angle_gamma   90.00
#
_symmetry.space_group_name_H-M   'P 1'
#
loop_
_entity.id
_entity.type
_entity.pdbx_description
1 polymer ?
#
loop_
_entity_poly.entity_id
_entity_poly.type
_entity_poly.pdbx_seq_one_letter_code
_entity_poly.pdbx_strand_id
1 'polypeptide(L)'
;MEIGYLTRDGHLVVADTLGQRRVFKAYRIDERNKNFEFLGVKRPFEALGDVHLSVEFHRNGWEKPGEVVLRRTPAKLYRGRASHLFVGRTWRSLTSLHLLTADPAKAPTLAKSWTPPLLGISYPARGSPSFAFVGDASVRACRRTGATVELFATEEAEFTDFILSKLRVFIEFPSEAAAGAFSSHFPLVEDTENLDATVKIDIGRDPKIAWRKTPLRSRAGLVLAAILLVIAALAVPLAVRSTASIAVGGVLGTVIALGIGIALLDLAGDYREEILEFHDRWPRSALERFCNEAPGRAAGFAFIAREMGLNLDPDVGNLAPLDAHLRSLPAETFFAAMAGDAGAYVVAILLREIGRPVPYEWRYDPRFGRPVVHFPAVNFVVSPLHKVQDVWESKKPETLDAWVERIAGKVQILTAFQALNEFVALGFLDQGWDDFDAFAGRVFQELGSAQTESRVMGEDHYRVRRLLYPPFGIQYAEIEIEKRTGPAFVPLIAIPFCSATRPVRASLEGGSPRSPDREDVAVVRFEGYELVTLGVQIRNYLDVGPGFESRKGKFLVDLLAVGDEVRLMGPRLRAMRPEVKDFLAPMSPNPHGIPMSPYATFLGRIVSVGEAVNSFRGTPLWKLGLSIPGMPLEVLVRKDRCQGLPQAGHYATGSAWLIGDLEAEGPAATSYIR
;
A
#
# COMPACT_ATOMS: atom_id res chain seq x y z
N MET A 1 -20.99 13.13 -3.90
CA MET A 1 -22.46 13.14 -3.66
C MET A 1 -23.00 11.73 -3.84
N GLU A 2 -23.93 11.33 -2.97
CA GLU A 2 -24.48 9.97 -2.95
C GLU A 2 -26.02 10.02 -2.87
N ILE A 3 -26.72 9.14 -3.58
CA ILE A 3 -28.18 9.13 -3.68
C ILE A 3 -28.68 7.71 -3.44
N GLY A 4 -29.87 7.56 -2.85
CA GLY A 4 -30.44 6.24 -2.69
C GLY A 4 -31.71 6.24 -1.87
N TYR A 5 -31.92 5.18 -1.09
CA TYR A 5 -33.08 5.04 -0.22
C TYR A 5 -32.69 4.59 1.20
N LEU A 6 -33.62 4.80 2.13
CA LEU A 6 -33.42 4.41 3.52
C LEU A 6 -34.06 3.04 3.81
N THR A 7 -33.38 2.24 4.62
CA THR A 7 -33.96 1.04 5.23
C THR A 7 -35.02 1.44 6.25
N ARG A 8 -35.77 0.46 6.79
CA ARG A 8 -36.75 0.72 7.87
C ARG A 8 -36.09 1.32 9.12
N ASP A 9 -34.85 0.95 9.38
CA ASP A 9 -34.08 1.41 10.54
C ASP A 9 -33.33 2.73 10.25
N GLY A 10 -33.49 3.31 9.07
CA GLY A 10 -32.87 4.57 8.67
C GLY A 10 -31.46 4.44 8.08
N HIS A 11 -30.96 3.22 7.83
CA HIS A 11 -29.66 3.01 7.19
C HIS A 11 -29.69 3.36 5.71
N LEU A 12 -28.53 3.77 5.19
CA LEU A 12 -28.41 4.23 3.80
C LEU A 12 -28.23 3.03 2.87
N VAL A 13 -29.02 2.98 1.80
CA VAL A 13 -28.73 2.14 0.64
C VAL A 13 -28.46 3.05 -0.54
N VAL A 14 -27.18 3.21 -0.86
CA VAL A 14 -26.71 4.02 -1.99
C VAL A 14 -27.03 3.27 -3.28
N ALA A 15 -27.55 4.01 -4.26
CA ALA A 15 -27.86 3.54 -5.60
C ALA A 15 -27.17 4.44 -6.61
N ASP A 16 -26.05 3.96 -7.15
CA ASP A 16 -25.22 4.75 -8.05
C ASP A 16 -25.79 4.82 -9.48
N THR A 17 -25.21 5.70 -10.30
CA THR A 17 -25.58 5.82 -11.72
C THR A 17 -25.19 4.61 -12.56
N LEU A 18 -24.43 3.64 -12.05
CA LEU A 18 -24.21 2.34 -12.71
C LEU A 18 -25.32 1.32 -12.37
N GLY A 19 -26.26 1.69 -11.50
CA GLY A 19 -27.34 0.84 -11.05
C GLY A 19 -26.93 -0.15 -9.95
N GLN A 20 -25.72 -0.03 -9.40
CA GLN A 20 -25.29 -0.85 -8.27
C GLN A 20 -25.92 -0.32 -6.98
N ARG A 21 -26.17 -1.24 -6.04
CA ARG A 21 -26.80 -0.94 -4.75
C ARG A 21 -25.91 -1.42 -3.63
N ARG A 22 -25.55 -0.53 -2.72
CA ARG A 22 -24.68 -0.84 -1.58
C ARG A 22 -25.29 -0.35 -0.28
N VAL A 23 -25.27 -1.21 0.74
CA VAL A 23 -25.84 -0.91 2.06
C VAL A 23 -24.74 -0.38 2.98
N PHE A 24 -24.91 0.83 3.49
CA PHE A 24 -24.00 1.47 4.43
C PHE A 24 -24.66 1.57 5.81
N LYS A 25 -24.49 0.52 6.62
CA LYS A 25 -24.97 0.53 8.01
C LYS A 25 -24.15 1.42 8.94
N ALA A 26 -22.97 1.85 8.50
CA ALA A 26 -22.20 2.90 9.16
C ALA A 26 -23.00 4.19 9.34
N TYR A 27 -23.93 4.47 8.42
CA TYR A 27 -24.79 5.65 8.48
C TYR A 27 -26.21 5.29 8.89
N ARG A 28 -26.84 6.17 9.67
CA ARG A 28 -28.26 6.09 10.01
C ARG A 28 -28.87 7.48 10.12
N ILE A 29 -30.03 7.66 9.49
CA ILE A 29 -30.82 8.89 9.57
C ILE A 29 -32.01 8.65 10.49
N ASP A 30 -32.10 9.43 11.56
CA ASP A 30 -33.23 9.45 12.47
C ASP A 30 -33.94 10.81 12.39
N GLU A 31 -34.92 10.90 11.49
CA GLU A 31 -35.72 12.11 11.30
C GLU A 31 -36.55 12.48 12.54
N ARG A 32 -36.92 11.51 13.40
CA ARG A 32 -37.75 11.77 14.57
C ARG A 32 -36.98 12.56 15.63
N ASN A 33 -35.74 12.15 15.86
CA ASN A 33 -34.84 12.80 16.79
C ASN A 33 -33.96 13.88 16.15
N LYS A 34 -34.16 14.14 14.85
CA LYS A 34 -33.38 15.08 14.03
C LYS A 34 -31.86 14.87 14.09
N ASN A 35 -31.46 13.60 14.05
CA ASN A 35 -30.05 13.22 14.16
C ASN A 35 -29.60 12.38 12.96
N PHE A 36 -28.40 12.66 12.50
CA PHE A 36 -27.62 11.83 11.60
C PHE A 36 -26.55 11.11 12.39
N GLU A 37 -26.52 9.80 12.30
CA GLU A 37 -25.58 8.95 13.01
C GLU A 37 -24.55 8.38 12.03
N PHE A 38 -23.28 8.47 12.40
CA PHE A 38 -22.17 7.82 11.72
C PHE A 38 -21.37 7.01 12.74
N LEU A 39 -21.25 5.70 12.53
CA LEU A 39 -20.53 4.77 13.41
C LEU A 39 -20.92 4.90 14.89
N GLY A 40 -22.23 4.99 15.18
CA GLY A 40 -22.74 5.15 16.55
C GLY A 40 -22.72 6.58 17.08
N VAL A 41 -21.99 7.49 16.44
CA VAL A 41 -21.89 8.90 16.85
C VAL A 41 -23.06 9.69 16.28
N LYS A 42 -23.93 10.16 17.16
CA LYS A 42 -25.10 10.98 16.80
C LYS A 42 -24.70 12.43 16.64
N ARG A 43 -25.05 13.01 15.50
CA ARG A 43 -24.91 14.44 15.21
C ARG A 43 -26.28 15.05 14.94
N PRO A 44 -26.67 16.13 15.63
CA PRO A 44 -27.88 16.84 15.28
C PRO A 44 -27.74 17.47 13.91
N PHE A 45 -28.84 17.52 13.17
CA PHE A 45 -28.94 18.33 11.97
C PHE A 45 -29.99 19.42 12.15
N GLU A 46 -29.77 20.55 11.48
CA GLU A 46 -30.71 21.66 11.45
C GLU A 46 -31.74 21.40 10.34
N ALA A 47 -33.03 21.49 10.66
CA ALA A 47 -34.09 21.39 9.65
C ALA A 47 -34.29 22.74 8.96
N LEU A 48 -33.95 22.82 7.68
CA LEU A 48 -34.06 24.06 6.90
C LEU A 48 -35.42 24.24 6.23
N GLY A 49 -36.20 23.16 6.11
CA GLY A 49 -37.58 23.19 5.61
C GLY A 49 -37.86 22.20 4.49
N ASP A 50 -39.04 22.35 3.87
CA ASP A 50 -39.48 21.54 2.74
C ASP A 50 -39.02 22.16 1.41
N VAL A 51 -38.49 21.32 0.52
CA VAL A 51 -38.01 21.67 -0.82
C VAL A 51 -38.49 20.66 -1.86
N HIS A 52 -38.38 20.99 -3.15
CA HIS A 52 -38.43 19.97 -4.20
C HIS A 52 -37.04 19.71 -4.74
N LEU A 53 -36.64 18.44 -4.76
CA LEU A 53 -35.34 17.99 -5.25
C LEU A 53 -35.52 17.21 -6.56
N SER A 54 -34.73 17.55 -7.57
CA SER A 54 -34.49 16.69 -8.74
C SER A 54 -33.01 16.60 -9.03
N VAL A 55 -32.57 15.46 -9.56
CA VAL A 55 -31.18 15.22 -9.91
C VAL A 55 -31.08 14.67 -11.32
N GLU A 56 -30.18 15.26 -12.10
CA GLU A 56 -29.86 14.85 -13.46
C GLU A 56 -28.40 14.39 -13.54
N PHE A 57 -28.17 13.31 -14.28
CA PHE A 57 -26.86 12.79 -14.63
C PHE A 57 -26.44 13.37 -15.99
N HIS A 58 -25.24 13.96 -16.03
CA HIS A 58 -24.72 14.66 -17.19
C HIS A 58 -23.50 13.94 -17.78
N ARG A 59 -23.78 12.99 -18.67
CA ARG A 59 -22.75 12.14 -19.29
C ARG A 59 -21.74 12.91 -20.13
N ASN A 60 -22.21 13.90 -20.89
CA ASN A 60 -21.44 14.66 -21.86
C ASN A 60 -21.07 16.06 -21.34
N GLY A 61 -21.04 16.24 -20.01
CA GLY A 61 -20.89 17.54 -19.36
C GLY A 61 -22.22 18.21 -19.03
N TRP A 62 -22.18 19.14 -18.09
CA TRP A 62 -23.31 19.89 -17.57
C TRP A 62 -24.00 20.74 -18.64
N GLU A 63 -23.29 21.25 -19.65
CA GLU A 63 -23.91 22.02 -20.75
C GLU A 63 -24.81 21.17 -21.66
N LYS A 64 -24.67 19.84 -21.64
CA LYS A 64 -25.50 18.94 -22.44
C LYS A 64 -26.75 18.50 -21.67
N PRO A 65 -27.84 18.11 -22.37
CA PRO A 65 -29.04 17.60 -21.71
C PRO A 65 -28.73 16.44 -20.77
N GLY A 66 -29.22 16.53 -19.54
CA GLY A 66 -29.04 15.51 -18.51
C GLY A 66 -30.11 14.41 -18.56
N GLU A 67 -29.79 13.27 -17.98
CA GLU A 67 -30.72 12.17 -17.77
C GLU A 67 -31.22 12.19 -16.32
N VAL A 68 -32.53 12.31 -16.10
CA VAL A 68 -33.10 12.38 -14.75
C VAL A 68 -32.81 11.09 -13.97
N VAL A 69 -32.08 11.21 -12.85
CA VAL A 69 -31.75 10.19 -11.83
C VAL A 69 -32.76 10.20 -10.68
N LEU A 70 -33.15 11.40 -10.24
CA LEU A 70 -34.19 11.60 -9.24
C LEU A 70 -35.23 12.55 -9.83
N ARG A 71 -36.44 12.04 -10.04
CA ARG A 71 -37.57 12.89 -10.46
C ARG A 71 -37.84 13.94 -9.40
N ARG A 72 -38.42 15.08 -9.80
CA ARG A 72 -38.88 16.14 -8.89
C ARG A 72 -39.67 15.54 -7.72
N THR A 73 -39.08 15.59 -6.53
CA THR A 73 -39.56 14.90 -5.33
C THR A 73 -39.66 15.88 -4.17
N PRO A 74 -40.80 15.96 -3.47
CA PRO A 74 -40.89 16.69 -2.21
C PRO A 74 -39.96 16.04 -1.18
N ALA A 75 -39.06 16.84 -0.60
CA ALA A 75 -38.07 16.40 0.36
C ALA A 75 -37.90 17.40 1.49
N LYS A 76 -37.50 16.92 2.66
CA LYS A 76 -37.02 17.76 3.75
C LYS A 76 -35.53 17.98 3.59
N LEU A 77 -35.11 19.24 3.70
CA LEU A 77 -33.71 19.62 3.70
C LEU A 77 -33.20 19.77 5.13
N TYR A 78 -32.10 19.08 5.40
CA TYR A 78 -31.36 19.16 6.64
C TYR A 78 -29.93 19.62 6.37
N ARG A 79 -29.40 20.46 7.27
CA ARG A 79 -28.02 20.90 7.26
C ARG A 79 -27.23 20.20 8.34
N GLY A 80 -26.14 19.56 7.93
CA GLY A 80 -25.06 19.10 8.81
C GLY A 80 -23.90 20.09 8.80
N ARG A 81 -22.76 19.69 9.39
CA ARG A 81 -21.57 20.57 9.50
C ARG A 81 -20.85 20.80 8.17
N ALA A 82 -20.73 19.77 7.35
CA ALA A 82 -20.00 19.79 6.07
C ALA A 82 -20.78 19.06 4.94
N SER A 83 -22.10 19.04 5.10
CA SER A 83 -22.99 18.27 4.24
C SER A 83 -24.43 18.73 4.35
N HIS A 84 -25.19 18.52 3.28
CA HIS A 84 -26.63 18.69 3.25
C HIS A 84 -27.31 17.36 2.97
N LEU A 85 -28.38 17.06 3.71
CA LEU A 85 -29.14 15.84 3.59
C LEU A 85 -30.56 16.16 3.15
N PHE A 86 -31.01 15.48 2.10
CA PHE A 86 -32.37 15.55 1.62
C PHE A 86 -33.07 14.22 1.89
N VAL A 87 -34.24 14.25 2.52
CA VAL A 87 -35.05 13.04 2.75
C VAL A 87 -36.40 13.19 2.06
N GLY A 88 -36.60 12.41 1.00
CA GLY A 88 -37.82 12.38 0.20
C GLY A 88 -38.82 11.34 0.70
N ARG A 89 -40.09 11.51 0.32
CA ARG A 89 -41.18 10.64 0.83
C ARG A 89 -41.14 9.20 0.30
N THR A 90 -40.50 8.96 -0.84
CA THR A 90 -40.50 7.64 -1.48
C THR A 90 -39.28 7.44 -2.37
N TRP A 91 -38.74 6.24 -2.36
CA TRP A 91 -37.67 5.80 -3.26
C TRP A 91 -38.11 5.69 -4.73
N ARG A 92 -39.42 5.60 -5.01
CA ARG A 92 -39.95 5.37 -6.37
C ARG A 92 -39.62 6.49 -7.36
N SER A 93 -39.21 7.66 -6.88
CA SER A 93 -38.74 8.77 -7.71
C SER A 93 -37.34 8.54 -8.29
N LEU A 94 -36.58 7.58 -7.78
CA LEU A 94 -35.28 7.16 -8.30
C LEU A 94 -35.46 6.35 -9.58
N THR A 95 -34.93 6.86 -10.67
CA THR A 95 -34.97 6.20 -11.98
C THR A 95 -33.83 5.20 -12.14
N SER A 96 -32.67 5.41 -11.50
CA SER A 96 -31.52 4.47 -11.48
C SER A 96 -31.92 3.05 -11.07
N LEU A 97 -32.76 2.95 -10.03
CA LEU A 97 -33.18 1.68 -9.44
C LEU A 97 -34.03 0.80 -10.37
N HIS A 98 -34.68 1.38 -11.38
CA HIS A 98 -35.61 0.64 -12.24
C HIS A 98 -34.90 -0.24 -13.27
N LEU A 99 -33.61 0.00 -13.53
CA LEU A 99 -32.84 -0.68 -14.57
C LEU A 99 -32.32 -2.06 -14.13
N LEU A 100 -32.11 -2.28 -12.83
CA LEU A 100 -31.51 -3.51 -12.27
C LEU A 100 -32.22 -4.01 -11.00
N THR A 101 -33.55 -3.94 -10.97
CA THR A 101 -34.37 -4.46 -9.85
C THR A 101 -34.17 -5.95 -9.53
N ALA A 102 -33.39 -6.71 -10.32
CA ALA A 102 -33.06 -8.10 -10.06
C ALA A 102 -31.90 -8.29 -9.07
N ASP A 103 -30.93 -7.36 -9.00
CA ASP A 103 -29.67 -7.61 -8.29
C ASP A 103 -29.73 -7.15 -6.82
N PRO A 104 -29.49 -8.04 -5.84
CA PRO A 104 -29.59 -7.68 -4.43
C PRO A 104 -28.59 -6.58 -4.03
N ALA A 105 -28.95 -5.76 -3.05
CA ALA A 105 -28.01 -4.81 -2.48
C ALA A 105 -26.81 -5.56 -1.86
N LYS A 106 -25.61 -5.07 -2.13
CA LYS A 106 -24.34 -5.66 -1.71
C LYS A 106 -23.76 -4.92 -0.51
N ALA A 107 -22.77 -5.54 0.13
CA ALA A 107 -21.93 -4.85 1.10
C ALA A 107 -21.09 -3.76 0.42
N PRO A 108 -20.56 -2.78 1.20
CA PRO A 108 -19.48 -1.92 0.74
C PRO A 108 -18.25 -2.74 0.34
N THR A 109 -17.40 -2.15 -0.50
CA THR A 109 -16.14 -2.74 -0.94
C THR A 109 -15.24 -3.01 0.28
N LEU A 110 -14.47 -4.10 0.20
CA LEU A 110 -13.60 -4.65 1.25
C LEU A 110 -14.29 -5.26 2.48
N ALA A 111 -15.59 -5.09 2.74
CA ALA A 111 -16.26 -5.71 3.89
C ALA A 111 -16.21 -7.25 3.84
N LYS A 112 -15.79 -7.93 4.93
CA LYS A 112 -15.82 -9.41 5.03
C LYS A 112 -17.13 -9.92 5.60
N SER A 113 -17.73 -9.17 6.53
CA SER A 113 -18.83 -9.62 7.39
C SER A 113 -20.23 -9.49 6.75
N TRP A 114 -20.36 -9.82 5.46
CA TRP A 114 -21.63 -9.71 4.75
C TRP A 114 -22.29 -11.07 4.51
N THR A 115 -23.53 -11.19 4.98
CA THR A 115 -24.42 -12.29 4.57
C THR A 115 -25.38 -11.74 3.51
N PRO A 116 -25.39 -12.26 2.27
CA PRO A 116 -26.34 -11.81 1.27
C PRO A 116 -27.77 -12.04 1.76
N PRO A 117 -28.68 -11.06 1.59
CA PRO A 117 -30.09 -11.26 1.93
C PRO A 117 -30.66 -12.41 1.08
N LEU A 118 -31.43 -13.30 1.72
CA LEU A 118 -32.20 -14.35 1.03
C LEU A 118 -33.08 -13.72 -0.08
N LEU A 119 -33.19 -14.42 -1.22
CA LEU A 119 -34.03 -14.03 -2.36
C LEU A 119 -35.43 -13.59 -1.89
N GLY A 120 -35.74 -12.30 -2.04
CA GLY A 120 -37.02 -11.68 -1.63
C GLY A 120 -36.91 -10.53 -0.63
N ILE A 121 -35.80 -10.42 0.13
CA ILE A 121 -35.58 -9.35 1.13
C ILE A 121 -34.85 -8.13 0.51
N SER A 122 -34.30 -8.27 -0.68
CA SER A 122 -33.44 -7.28 -1.36
C SER A 122 -34.18 -6.12 -2.05
N TYR A 123 -35.51 -6.08 -1.91
CA TYR A 123 -36.35 -5.02 -2.47
C TYR A 123 -36.62 -3.93 -1.42
N PRO A 124 -36.46 -2.64 -1.78
CA PRO A 124 -36.83 -1.55 -0.88
C PRO A 124 -38.30 -1.70 -0.45
N ALA A 125 -38.57 -1.50 0.83
CA ALA A 125 -39.94 -1.56 1.33
C ALA A 125 -40.82 -0.56 0.57
N ARG A 126 -42.11 -0.87 0.40
CA ARG A 126 -43.05 -0.13 -0.47
C ARG A 126 -43.14 1.38 -0.16
N GLY A 127 -42.76 1.79 1.05
CA GLY A 127 -42.71 3.18 1.52
C GLY A 127 -41.34 3.66 2.01
N SER A 128 -40.24 3.01 1.63
CA SER A 128 -38.89 3.49 1.99
C SER A 128 -38.65 4.92 1.45
N PRO A 129 -38.16 5.86 2.29
CA PRO A 129 -37.76 7.20 1.86
C PRO A 129 -36.65 7.17 0.82
N SER A 130 -36.64 8.12 -0.12
CA SER A 130 -35.43 8.43 -0.89
C SER A 130 -34.53 9.35 -0.06
N PHE A 131 -33.23 9.34 -0.33
CA PHE A 131 -32.31 10.32 0.22
C PHE A 131 -31.33 10.83 -0.85
N ALA A 132 -30.81 12.03 -0.61
CA ALA A 132 -29.60 12.52 -1.27
C ALA A 132 -28.67 13.11 -0.21
N PHE A 133 -27.42 12.65 -0.19
CA PHE A 133 -26.35 13.14 0.67
C PHE A 133 -25.39 13.97 -0.18
N VAL A 134 -25.36 15.28 0.08
CA VAL A 134 -24.51 16.25 -0.63
C VAL A 134 -23.42 16.69 0.32
N GLY A 135 -22.25 16.05 0.23
CA GLY A 135 -21.05 16.53 0.92
C GLY A 135 -20.51 17.77 0.21
N ASP A 136 -20.06 18.77 0.96
CA ASP A 136 -19.65 20.05 0.39
C ASP A 136 -18.48 19.89 -0.59
N ALA A 137 -17.55 18.95 -0.32
CA ALA A 137 -16.43 18.63 -1.21
C ALA A 137 -16.84 18.07 -2.59
N SER A 138 -18.04 17.53 -2.70
CA SER A 138 -18.56 17.02 -3.97
C SER A 138 -19.21 18.10 -4.83
N VAL A 139 -19.50 19.28 -4.27
CA VAL A 139 -20.08 20.42 -4.99
C VAL A 139 -18.94 21.25 -5.58
N ARG A 140 -18.95 21.43 -6.90
CA ARG A 140 -17.95 22.22 -7.62
C ARG A 140 -18.36 23.67 -7.74
N ALA A 141 -19.63 23.92 -7.99
CA ALA A 141 -20.21 25.25 -7.97
C ALA A 141 -21.74 25.18 -7.85
N CYS A 142 -22.37 26.34 -7.76
CA CYS A 142 -23.80 26.51 -7.83
C CYS A 142 -24.20 27.70 -8.72
N ARG A 143 -25.43 27.66 -9.23
CA ARG A 143 -26.09 28.75 -9.92
C ARG A 143 -27.48 28.93 -9.33
N ARG A 144 -27.93 30.16 -9.14
CA ARG A 144 -29.26 30.46 -8.58
C ARG A 144 -30.10 31.23 -9.58
N THR A 145 -31.35 30.81 -9.75
CA THR A 145 -32.35 31.46 -10.60
C THR A 145 -33.66 31.58 -9.81
N GLY A 146 -33.96 32.78 -9.31
CA GLY A 146 -35.10 33.04 -8.42
C GLY A 146 -35.04 32.19 -7.14
N ALA A 147 -36.05 31.35 -6.93
CA ALA A 147 -36.16 30.42 -5.80
C ALA A 147 -35.54 29.03 -6.05
N THR A 148 -34.87 28.83 -7.19
CA THR A 148 -34.22 27.57 -7.54
C THR A 148 -32.72 27.69 -7.44
N VAL A 149 -32.07 26.70 -6.82
CA VAL A 149 -30.61 26.55 -6.77
C VAL A 149 -30.21 25.31 -7.55
N GLU A 150 -29.31 25.48 -8.49
CA GLU A 150 -28.64 24.42 -9.25
C GLU A 150 -27.27 24.17 -8.62
N LEU A 151 -27.00 22.94 -8.19
CA LEU A 151 -25.66 22.52 -7.78
C LEU A 151 -25.02 21.68 -8.88
N PHE A 152 -23.76 21.98 -9.18
CA PHE A 152 -22.91 21.21 -10.07
C PHE A 152 -22.02 20.33 -9.19
N ALA A 153 -22.30 19.03 -9.15
CA ALA A 153 -21.69 18.11 -8.21
C ALA A 153 -21.14 16.85 -8.87
N THR A 154 -20.24 16.15 -8.19
CA THR A 154 -19.74 14.84 -8.61
C THR A 154 -20.39 13.71 -7.80
N GLU A 155 -20.83 12.67 -8.49
CA GLU A 155 -21.16 11.38 -7.86
C GLU A 155 -19.88 10.65 -7.53
N GLU A 156 -19.78 10.16 -6.31
CA GLU A 156 -18.62 9.44 -5.79
C GLU A 156 -18.96 7.96 -5.65
N ALA A 157 -17.97 7.08 -5.69
CA ALA A 157 -18.16 5.67 -5.37
C ALA A 157 -17.87 5.44 -3.88
N GLU A 158 -18.88 4.99 -3.13
CA GLU A 158 -18.75 4.61 -1.72
C GLU A 158 -18.12 5.69 -0.84
N PHE A 159 -18.50 6.97 -1.06
CA PHE A 159 -17.95 8.11 -0.34
C PHE A 159 -16.42 8.25 -0.44
N THR A 160 -15.83 7.76 -1.53
CA THR A 160 -14.41 7.95 -1.85
C THR A 160 -14.22 9.07 -2.87
N ASP A 161 -12.97 9.37 -3.22
CA ASP A 161 -12.64 10.35 -4.26
C ASP A 161 -12.86 9.83 -5.69
N PHE A 162 -13.37 8.59 -5.85
CA PHE A 162 -13.60 7.98 -7.15
C PHE A 162 -14.87 8.52 -7.80
N ILE A 163 -14.70 9.31 -8.86
CA ILE A 163 -15.78 10.04 -9.49
C ILE A 163 -16.45 9.15 -10.53
N LEU A 164 -17.69 8.75 -10.26
CA LEU A 164 -18.52 7.95 -11.15
C LEU A 164 -19.17 8.78 -12.24
N SER A 165 -19.66 9.96 -11.88
CA SER A 165 -20.44 10.79 -12.78
C SER A 165 -20.51 12.26 -12.38
N LYS A 166 -20.94 13.10 -13.33
CA LYS A 166 -21.30 14.50 -13.09
C LYS A 166 -22.81 14.60 -12.89
N LEU A 167 -23.22 15.27 -11.82
CA LEU A 167 -24.60 15.46 -11.43
C LEU A 167 -24.96 16.94 -11.45
N ARG A 168 -26.18 17.25 -11.88
CA ARG A 168 -26.82 18.55 -11.65
C ARG A 168 -27.99 18.36 -10.71
N VAL A 169 -27.97 19.09 -9.61
CA VAL A 169 -28.98 18.99 -8.54
C VAL A 169 -29.82 20.25 -8.55
N PHE A 170 -31.11 20.12 -8.83
CA PHE A 170 -32.06 21.23 -8.81
C PHE A 170 -32.82 21.20 -7.50
N ILE A 171 -32.77 22.31 -6.77
CA ILE A 171 -33.42 22.47 -5.47
C ILE A 171 -34.35 23.67 -5.55
N GLU A 172 -35.65 23.43 -5.50
CA GLU A 172 -36.68 24.47 -5.49
C GLU A 172 -37.09 24.78 -4.05
N PHE A 173 -36.84 26.03 -3.64
CA PHE A 173 -37.17 26.54 -2.31
C PHE A 173 -38.54 27.24 -2.29
N PRO A 174 -39.17 27.37 -1.11
CA PRO A 174 -40.44 28.09 -0.98
C PRO A 174 -40.30 29.61 -1.19
N SER A 175 -39.09 30.17 -1.11
CA SER A 175 -38.82 31.60 -1.33
C SER A 175 -37.42 31.84 -1.87
N GLU A 176 -37.22 32.98 -2.55
CA GLU A 176 -35.90 33.40 -3.04
C GLU A 176 -34.91 33.66 -1.89
N ALA A 177 -35.38 34.14 -0.74
CA ALA A 177 -34.55 34.37 0.43
C ALA A 177 -33.95 33.06 0.97
N ALA A 178 -34.76 31.99 1.03
CA ALA A 178 -34.28 30.66 1.45
C ALA A 178 -33.28 30.08 0.45
N ALA A 179 -33.54 30.24 -0.86
CA ALA A 179 -32.61 29.84 -1.91
C ALA A 179 -31.27 30.59 -1.80
N GLY A 180 -31.32 31.92 -1.58
CA GLY A 180 -30.13 32.76 -1.41
C GLY A 180 -29.29 32.37 -0.20
N ALA A 181 -29.93 32.12 0.94
CA ALA A 181 -29.26 31.66 2.15
C ALA A 181 -28.55 30.31 1.93
N PHE A 182 -29.20 29.36 1.24
CA PHE A 182 -28.60 28.08 0.91
C PHE A 182 -27.42 28.20 -0.08
N SER A 183 -27.59 28.93 -1.19
CA SER A 183 -26.56 29.06 -2.23
C SER A 183 -25.30 29.78 -1.74
N SER A 184 -25.42 30.65 -0.72
CA SER A 184 -24.28 31.43 -0.18
C SER A 184 -23.14 30.57 0.39
N HIS A 185 -23.38 29.28 0.63
CA HIS A 185 -22.39 28.34 1.14
C HIS A 185 -21.53 27.69 0.05
N PHE A 186 -21.82 27.90 -1.23
CA PHE A 186 -21.14 27.25 -2.34
C PHE A 186 -20.52 28.27 -3.30
N PRO A 187 -19.45 27.90 -4.02
CA PRO A 187 -18.90 28.74 -5.09
C PRO A 187 -19.96 29.02 -6.17
N LEU A 188 -20.06 30.27 -6.64
CA LEU A 188 -20.97 30.64 -7.72
C LEU A 188 -20.32 30.42 -9.09
N VAL A 189 -21.11 30.03 -10.10
CA VAL A 189 -20.63 29.89 -11.48
C VAL A 189 -21.58 30.56 -12.48
N GLU A 190 -20.99 31.29 -13.42
CA GLU A 190 -21.68 31.84 -14.59
C GLU A 190 -21.38 30.99 -15.84
N ASP A 191 -20.15 30.56 -16.02
CA ASP A 191 -19.69 29.74 -17.15
C ASP A 191 -19.49 28.28 -16.74
N THR A 192 -20.35 27.38 -17.23
CA THR A 192 -20.35 25.97 -16.81
C THR A 192 -19.54 25.05 -17.73
N GLU A 193 -19.11 25.56 -18.89
CA GLU A 193 -18.16 24.89 -19.78
C GLU A 193 -16.76 24.86 -19.15
N ASN A 194 -16.30 26.00 -18.63
CA ASN A 194 -15.03 26.07 -17.93
C ASN A 194 -15.01 25.18 -16.66
N LEU A 195 -16.12 25.14 -15.91
CA LEU A 195 -16.25 24.27 -14.76
C LEU A 195 -16.16 22.78 -15.16
N ASP A 196 -16.81 22.41 -16.27
CA ASP A 196 -16.82 21.04 -16.78
C ASP A 196 -15.41 20.52 -17.07
N ALA A 197 -14.55 21.35 -17.65
CA ALA A 197 -13.17 20.99 -18.00
C ALA A 197 -12.28 20.70 -16.77
N THR A 198 -12.62 21.26 -15.60
CA THR A 198 -11.85 21.03 -14.35
C THR A 198 -12.12 19.68 -13.70
N VAL A 199 -13.19 18.99 -14.11
CA VAL A 199 -13.65 17.74 -13.48
C VAL A 199 -13.40 16.56 -14.40
N LYS A 200 -12.48 15.69 -13.99
CA LYS A 200 -12.21 14.41 -14.64
C LYS A 200 -12.99 13.29 -13.95
N ILE A 201 -13.71 12.50 -14.74
CA ILE A 201 -14.42 11.29 -14.29
C ILE A 201 -13.44 10.11 -14.35
N ASP A 202 -13.52 9.17 -13.41
CA ASP A 202 -12.61 8.03 -13.32
C ASP A 202 -12.96 6.86 -14.24
N ILE A 203 -14.18 6.84 -14.77
CA ILE A 203 -14.67 5.86 -15.75
C ILE A 203 -15.15 6.56 -17.02
N GLY A 204 -14.87 5.96 -18.17
CA GLY A 204 -15.48 6.36 -19.43
C GLY A 204 -16.99 6.12 -19.38
N ARG A 205 -17.76 7.03 -19.94
CA ARG A 205 -19.20 6.83 -20.16
C ARG A 205 -19.44 6.77 -21.66
N ASP A 206 -19.87 5.61 -22.18
CA ASP A 206 -20.14 5.46 -23.59
C ASP A 206 -21.41 6.26 -23.93
N PRO A 207 -21.34 7.28 -24.79
CA PRO A 207 -22.51 8.06 -25.19
C PRO A 207 -23.62 7.23 -25.86
N LYS A 208 -23.34 6.00 -26.31
CA LYS A 208 -24.33 5.10 -26.96
C LYS A 208 -25.21 4.34 -25.97
N ILE A 209 -24.81 4.18 -24.71
CA ILE A 209 -25.56 3.39 -23.71
C ILE A 209 -26.67 4.24 -23.09
N ALA A 210 -27.77 4.47 -23.79
CA ALA A 210 -28.87 5.28 -23.23
C ALA A 210 -29.36 4.72 -21.89
N TRP A 211 -29.29 5.53 -20.83
CA TRP A 211 -29.64 5.11 -19.47
C TRP A 211 -31.14 4.84 -19.35
N ARG A 212 -31.94 5.48 -20.21
CA ARG A 212 -33.34 5.13 -20.48
C ARG A 212 -33.51 4.35 -21.79
N LYS A 213 -32.95 3.15 -21.93
CA LYS A 213 -33.70 2.14 -22.66
C LYS A 213 -34.77 1.60 -21.71
N THR A 214 -35.92 2.29 -21.67
CA THR A 214 -37.17 1.59 -21.34
C THR A 214 -37.13 0.29 -22.15
N PRO A 215 -37.48 -0.84 -21.54
CA PRO A 215 -37.56 -2.10 -22.25
C PRO A 215 -38.77 -2.07 -23.18
N LEU A 216 -38.93 -1.07 -24.05
CA LEU A 216 -40.00 -1.03 -25.04
C LEU A 216 -39.67 -2.03 -26.14
N ARG A 217 -38.40 -2.14 -26.56
CA ARG A 217 -37.94 -3.21 -27.46
C ARG A 217 -37.88 -4.58 -26.78
N SER A 218 -37.60 -4.66 -25.47
CA SER A 218 -37.58 -5.94 -24.74
C SER A 218 -38.91 -6.33 -24.12
N ARG A 219 -39.85 -5.41 -23.85
CA ARG A 219 -41.27 -5.73 -23.62
C ARG A 219 -41.96 -6.03 -24.94
N ALA A 220 -41.70 -5.30 -26.01
CA ALA A 220 -42.19 -5.71 -27.32
C ALA A 220 -41.56 -7.04 -27.73
N GLY A 221 -40.29 -7.28 -27.45
CA GLY A 221 -39.60 -8.56 -27.68
C GLY A 221 -40.11 -9.70 -26.78
N LEU A 222 -40.39 -9.44 -25.50
CA LEU A 222 -41.01 -10.41 -24.58
C LEU A 222 -42.49 -10.64 -24.89
N VAL A 223 -43.22 -9.61 -25.31
CA VAL A 223 -44.61 -9.72 -25.77
C VAL A 223 -44.65 -10.45 -27.10
N LEU A 224 -43.73 -10.16 -28.03
CA LEU A 224 -43.58 -10.88 -29.29
C LEU A 224 -43.15 -12.33 -29.01
N ALA A 225 -42.22 -12.58 -28.10
CA ALA A 225 -41.81 -13.91 -27.68
C ALA A 225 -42.95 -14.67 -26.99
N ALA A 226 -43.74 -14.02 -26.14
CA ALA A 226 -44.92 -14.59 -25.49
C ALA A 226 -46.04 -14.86 -26.50
N ILE A 227 -46.28 -13.96 -27.46
CA ILE A 227 -47.20 -14.16 -28.58
C ILE A 227 -46.72 -15.33 -29.45
N LEU A 228 -45.42 -15.41 -29.75
CA LEU A 228 -44.82 -16.51 -30.51
C LEU A 228 -44.85 -17.84 -29.74
N LEU A 229 -44.72 -17.82 -28.41
CA LEU A 229 -44.90 -19.00 -27.54
C LEU A 229 -46.35 -19.46 -27.52
N VAL A 230 -47.31 -18.52 -27.49
CA VAL A 230 -48.74 -18.81 -27.60
C VAL A 230 -49.08 -19.34 -29.00
N ILE A 231 -48.53 -18.78 -30.07
CA ILE A 231 -48.68 -19.28 -31.45
C ILE A 231 -48.06 -20.67 -31.58
N ALA A 232 -46.87 -20.91 -31.02
CA ALA A 232 -46.24 -22.23 -31.01
C ALA A 232 -47.08 -23.25 -30.22
N ALA A 233 -47.59 -22.86 -29.04
CA ALA A 233 -48.46 -23.70 -28.22
C ALA A 233 -49.83 -23.98 -28.88
N LEU A 234 -50.34 -23.07 -29.70
CA LEU A 234 -51.56 -23.27 -30.53
C LEU A 234 -51.28 -24.06 -31.81
N ALA A 235 -50.06 -23.97 -32.36
CA ALA A 235 -49.63 -24.71 -33.55
C ALA A 235 -49.29 -26.17 -33.24
N VAL A 236 -48.80 -26.50 -32.03
CA VAL A 236 -48.49 -27.87 -31.61
C VAL A 236 -49.71 -28.81 -31.71
N PRO A 237 -50.92 -28.45 -31.22
CA PRO A 237 -52.14 -29.24 -31.44
C PRO A 237 -52.57 -29.38 -32.90
N LEU A 238 -52.35 -28.35 -33.74
CA LEU A 238 -52.66 -28.40 -35.17
C LEU A 238 -51.64 -29.23 -35.97
N ALA A 239 -50.39 -29.29 -35.51
CA ALA A 239 -49.27 -29.96 -36.18
C ALA A 239 -49.27 -31.48 -36.04
N VAL A 240 -50.03 -32.05 -35.08
CA VAL A 240 -50.15 -33.51 -34.85
C VAL A 240 -50.75 -34.26 -36.06
N ARG A 241 -51.26 -33.56 -37.09
CA ARG A 241 -51.91 -34.19 -38.25
C ARG A 241 -51.06 -34.35 -39.51
N SER A 242 -49.81 -33.87 -39.57
CA SER A 242 -48.90 -34.21 -40.69
C SER A 242 -47.40 -34.06 -40.37
N THR A 243 -46.55 -34.82 -41.05
CA THR A 243 -45.08 -34.75 -40.94
C THR A 243 -44.48 -33.44 -41.43
N ALA A 244 -45.14 -32.73 -42.34
CA ALA A 244 -44.69 -31.42 -42.84
C ALA A 244 -44.79 -30.31 -41.78
N SER A 245 -45.75 -30.42 -40.84
CA SER A 245 -45.96 -29.45 -39.77
C SER A 245 -44.94 -29.55 -38.63
N ILE A 246 -44.25 -30.69 -38.47
CA ILE A 246 -43.16 -30.87 -37.50
C ILE A 246 -41.90 -30.11 -37.93
N ALA A 247 -41.57 -30.12 -39.23
CA ALA A 247 -40.43 -29.39 -39.77
C ALA A 247 -40.63 -27.86 -39.65
N VAL A 248 -41.84 -27.37 -39.95
CA VAL A 248 -42.19 -25.94 -39.80
C VAL A 248 -42.15 -25.51 -38.32
N GLY A 249 -42.64 -26.34 -37.39
CA GLY A 249 -42.55 -26.07 -35.95
C GLY A 249 -41.12 -26.03 -35.42
N GLY A 250 -40.25 -26.93 -35.90
CA GLY A 250 -38.83 -26.96 -35.52
C GLY A 250 -38.03 -25.75 -36.04
N VAL A 251 -38.28 -25.34 -37.30
CA VAL A 251 -37.63 -24.15 -37.88
C VAL A 251 -38.11 -22.88 -37.17
N LEU A 252 -39.41 -22.74 -36.91
CA LEU A 252 -39.96 -21.58 -36.21
C LEU A 252 -39.43 -21.48 -34.77
N GLY A 253 -39.36 -22.60 -34.04
CA GLY A 253 -38.78 -22.66 -32.69
C GLY A 253 -37.30 -22.26 -32.65
N THR A 254 -36.53 -22.68 -33.66
CA THR A 254 -35.10 -22.33 -33.76
C THR A 254 -34.90 -20.84 -34.08
N VAL A 255 -35.69 -20.27 -34.98
CA VAL A 255 -35.64 -18.82 -35.30
C VAL A 255 -36.04 -17.96 -34.10
N ILE A 256 -37.05 -18.39 -33.33
CA ILE A 256 -37.46 -17.73 -32.09
C ILE A 256 -36.33 -17.79 -31.04
N ALA A 257 -35.72 -18.96 -30.84
CA ALA A 257 -34.61 -19.12 -29.91
C ALA A 257 -33.38 -18.29 -30.30
N LEU A 258 -33.07 -18.23 -31.61
CA LEU A 258 -31.97 -17.42 -32.12
C LEU A 258 -32.25 -15.92 -31.97
N GLY A 259 -33.47 -15.48 -32.26
CA GLY A 259 -33.90 -14.09 -32.07
C GLY A 259 -33.89 -13.65 -30.60
N ILE A 260 -34.32 -14.53 -29.68
CA ILE A 260 -34.20 -14.31 -28.23
C ILE A 260 -32.72 -14.29 -27.81
N GLY A 261 -31.89 -15.20 -28.33
CA GLY A 261 -30.46 -15.28 -28.05
C GLY A 261 -29.70 -14.03 -28.49
N ILE A 262 -29.93 -13.53 -29.71
CA ILE A 262 -29.33 -12.30 -30.24
C ILE A 262 -29.83 -11.09 -29.46
N ALA A 263 -31.13 -11.00 -29.17
CA ALA A 263 -31.67 -9.89 -28.38
C ALA A 263 -31.12 -9.87 -26.94
N LEU A 264 -30.86 -11.04 -26.33
CA LEU A 264 -30.21 -11.15 -25.02
C LEU A 264 -28.71 -10.83 -25.09
N LEU A 265 -28.02 -11.22 -26.16
CA LEU A 265 -26.60 -10.93 -26.39
C LEU A 265 -26.35 -9.43 -26.64
N ASP A 266 -27.19 -8.77 -27.43
CA ASP A 266 -27.13 -7.31 -27.63
C ASP A 266 -27.43 -6.55 -26.34
N LEU A 267 -28.39 -7.03 -25.53
CA LEU A 267 -28.69 -6.43 -24.22
C LEU A 267 -27.54 -6.60 -23.22
N ALA A 268 -26.84 -7.73 -23.29
CA ALA A 268 -25.69 -8.04 -22.45
C ALA A 268 -24.39 -7.39 -22.94
N GLY A 269 -24.28 -7.04 -24.22
CA GLY A 269 -23.09 -6.45 -24.84
C GLY A 269 -22.93 -4.95 -24.52
N ASP A 270 -23.99 -4.16 -24.70
CA ASP A 270 -23.92 -2.70 -24.57
C ASP A 270 -23.55 -2.22 -23.15
N TYR A 271 -24.06 -2.87 -22.09
CA TYR A 271 -23.74 -2.50 -20.70
C TYR A 271 -22.39 -3.07 -20.20
N ARG A 272 -21.77 -3.95 -20.97
CA ARG A 272 -20.61 -4.73 -20.52
C ARG A 272 -19.37 -3.86 -20.41
N GLU A 273 -19.14 -2.90 -21.30
CA GLU A 273 -17.88 -2.15 -21.34
C GLU A 273 -17.73 -1.18 -20.15
N GLU A 274 -18.74 -0.34 -19.85
CA GLU A 274 -18.69 0.56 -18.67
C GLU A 274 -18.61 -0.23 -17.35
N ILE A 275 -19.35 -1.33 -17.24
CA ILE A 275 -19.33 -2.19 -16.05
C ILE A 275 -17.97 -2.90 -15.92
N LEU A 276 -17.39 -3.37 -17.02
CA LEU A 276 -16.05 -3.97 -17.03
C LEU A 276 -14.99 -2.92 -16.69
N GLU A 277 -15.05 -1.71 -17.24
CA GLU A 277 -14.12 -0.62 -16.90
C GLU A 277 -14.24 -0.23 -15.43
N PHE A 278 -15.47 -0.13 -14.91
CA PHE A 278 -15.70 0.06 -13.48
C PHE A 278 -15.08 -1.08 -12.67
N HIS A 279 -15.32 -2.34 -13.03
CA HIS A 279 -14.73 -3.48 -12.31
C HIS A 279 -13.20 -3.56 -12.44
N ASP A 280 -12.61 -3.05 -13.51
CA ASP A 280 -11.16 -3.00 -13.73
C ASP A 280 -10.50 -1.90 -12.89
N ARG A 281 -11.15 -0.72 -12.82
CA ARG A 281 -10.59 0.46 -12.11
C ARG A 281 -11.02 0.56 -10.65
N TRP A 282 -12.23 0.17 -10.31
CA TRP A 282 -12.75 0.20 -8.95
C TRP A 282 -12.57 -1.17 -8.27
N PRO A 283 -11.99 -1.23 -7.05
CA PRO A 283 -11.53 -0.11 -6.21
C PRO A 283 -10.08 0.32 -6.45
N ARG A 284 -9.37 -0.32 -7.38
CA ARG A 284 -7.92 -0.15 -7.58
C ARG A 284 -7.46 1.30 -7.64
N SER A 285 -8.01 2.13 -8.54
CA SER A 285 -7.55 3.52 -8.73
C SER A 285 -7.75 4.40 -7.50
N ALA A 286 -8.86 4.21 -6.78
CA ALA A 286 -9.13 4.92 -5.52
C ALA A 286 -8.11 4.53 -4.44
N LEU A 287 -7.78 3.23 -4.36
CA LEU A 287 -6.80 2.72 -3.42
C LEU A 287 -5.36 3.12 -3.80
N GLU A 288 -5.04 3.24 -5.09
CA GLU A 288 -3.77 3.79 -5.58
C GLU A 288 -3.64 5.28 -5.22
N ARG A 289 -4.69 6.09 -5.42
CA ARG A 289 -4.71 7.49 -4.95
C ARG A 289 -4.56 7.61 -3.45
N PHE A 290 -5.29 6.78 -2.70
CA PHE A 290 -5.15 6.70 -1.24
C PHE A 290 -3.69 6.45 -0.83
N CYS A 291 -2.97 5.55 -1.49
CA CYS A 291 -1.55 5.28 -1.18
C CYS A 291 -0.68 6.54 -1.32
N ASN A 292 -0.93 7.35 -2.35
CA ASN A 292 -0.19 8.60 -2.57
C ASN A 292 -0.50 9.66 -1.49
N GLU A 293 -1.71 9.65 -0.94
CA GLU A 293 -2.20 10.61 0.05
C GLU A 293 -2.07 10.14 1.51
N ALA A 294 -1.75 8.86 1.73
CA ALA A 294 -1.82 8.21 3.04
C ALA A 294 -1.10 8.98 4.17
N PRO A 295 0.12 9.54 3.97
CA PRO A 295 0.76 10.35 5.00
C PRO A 295 -0.06 11.58 5.42
N GLY A 296 -0.66 12.29 4.46
CA GLY A 296 -1.51 13.46 4.75
C GLY A 296 -2.84 13.08 5.42
N ARG A 297 -3.40 11.93 5.03
CA ARG A 297 -4.64 11.39 5.61
C ARG A 297 -4.47 10.99 7.08
N ALA A 298 -3.32 10.44 7.46
CA ALA A 298 -3.01 10.11 8.86
C ALA A 298 -3.13 11.32 9.79
N ALA A 299 -2.61 12.48 9.38
CA ALA A 299 -2.68 13.72 10.16
C ALA A 299 -4.13 14.26 10.26
N GLY A 300 -4.87 14.22 9.15
CA GLY A 300 -6.28 14.62 9.12
C GLY A 300 -7.18 13.70 9.96
N PHE A 301 -6.85 12.41 10.05
CA PHE A 301 -7.64 11.43 10.77
C PHE A 301 -7.75 11.72 12.27
N ALA A 302 -6.66 12.14 12.94
CA ALA A 302 -6.71 12.46 14.36
C ALA A 302 -7.71 13.59 14.67
N PHE A 303 -7.81 14.59 13.78
CA PHE A 303 -8.80 15.66 13.90
C PHE A 303 -10.24 15.14 13.74
N ILE A 304 -10.48 14.29 12.74
CA ILE A 304 -11.80 13.68 12.50
C ILE A 304 -12.19 12.75 13.67
N ALA A 305 -11.24 11.98 14.18
CA ALA A 305 -11.43 11.07 15.30
C ALA A 305 -11.86 11.81 16.57
N ARG A 306 -11.31 13.00 16.82
CA ARG A 306 -11.75 13.86 17.93
C ARG A 306 -13.22 14.24 17.84
N GLU A 307 -13.74 14.47 16.63
CA GLU A 307 -15.19 14.71 16.45
C GLU A 307 -16.06 13.47 16.68
N MET A 308 -15.46 12.29 16.65
CA MET A 308 -16.11 11.02 17.04
C MET A 308 -15.96 10.74 18.55
N GLY A 309 -15.40 11.67 19.32
CA GLY A 309 -15.14 11.52 20.75
C GLY A 309 -13.88 10.72 21.06
N LEU A 310 -13.02 10.46 20.07
CA LEU A 310 -11.77 9.72 20.24
C LEU A 310 -10.63 10.72 20.47
N ASN A 311 -10.03 10.70 21.64
CA ASN A 311 -8.85 11.50 21.91
C ASN A 311 -7.60 10.76 21.41
N LEU A 312 -7.30 10.94 20.12
CA LEU A 312 -6.08 10.43 19.50
C LEU A 312 -5.03 11.52 19.56
N ASP A 313 -3.91 11.23 20.22
CA ASP A 313 -2.78 12.14 20.31
C ASP A 313 -1.64 11.59 19.43
N PRO A 314 -1.34 12.23 18.28
CA PRO A 314 -0.23 11.79 17.43
C PRO A 314 1.14 11.91 18.13
N ASP A 315 1.27 12.79 19.12
CA ASP A 315 2.49 13.04 19.89
C ASP A 315 2.65 12.07 21.08
N VAL A 316 1.60 11.37 21.50
CA VAL A 316 1.70 10.27 22.47
C VAL A 316 1.70 8.90 21.77
N GLY A 317 1.01 8.80 20.63
CA GLY A 317 0.94 7.57 19.83
C GLY A 317 0.19 6.41 20.49
N ASN A 318 -0.82 6.70 21.33
CA ASN A 318 -1.65 5.67 21.97
C ASN A 318 -2.78 5.20 21.03
N LEU A 319 -2.83 3.91 20.69
CA LEU A 319 -3.87 3.33 19.82
C LEU A 319 -5.03 2.72 20.61
N ALA A 320 -4.97 2.64 21.94
CA ALA A 320 -6.02 2.05 22.76
C ALA A 320 -7.42 2.69 22.57
N PRO A 321 -7.58 4.03 22.45
CA PRO A 321 -8.89 4.62 22.19
C PRO A 321 -9.46 4.21 20.83
N LEU A 322 -8.61 4.12 19.80
CA LEU A 322 -9.00 3.66 18.46
C LEU A 322 -9.37 2.17 18.49
N ASP A 323 -8.55 1.33 19.11
CA ASP A 323 -8.78 -0.11 19.23
C ASP A 323 -10.10 -0.41 19.97
N ALA A 324 -10.35 0.25 21.11
CA ALA A 324 -11.59 0.12 21.86
C ALA A 324 -12.82 0.56 21.05
N HIS A 325 -12.71 1.67 20.32
CA HIS A 325 -13.77 2.14 19.45
C HIS A 325 -14.08 1.13 18.34
N LEU A 326 -13.08 0.69 17.57
CA LEU A 326 -13.24 -0.29 16.50
C LEU A 326 -13.85 -1.61 17.02
N ARG A 327 -13.47 -2.04 18.23
CA ARG A 327 -14.05 -3.22 18.89
C ARG A 327 -15.49 -3.02 19.33
N SER A 328 -15.89 -1.81 19.72
CA SER A 328 -17.27 -1.51 20.11
C SER A 328 -18.27 -1.48 18.94
N LEU A 329 -17.79 -1.20 17.72
CA LEU A 329 -18.64 -1.09 16.54
C LEU A 329 -19.15 -2.46 16.05
N PRO A 330 -20.42 -2.61 15.63
CA PRO A 330 -20.88 -3.83 14.97
C PRO A 330 -20.09 -4.11 13.68
N ALA A 331 -19.83 -5.38 13.34
CA ALA A 331 -19.00 -5.75 12.20
C ALA A 331 -19.58 -5.24 10.87
N GLU A 332 -20.90 -5.30 10.73
CA GLU A 332 -21.66 -4.88 9.56
C GLU A 332 -21.63 -3.36 9.30
N THR A 333 -21.05 -2.58 10.22
CA THR A 333 -20.84 -1.13 10.05
C THR A 333 -19.50 -0.78 9.41
N PHE A 334 -18.71 -1.79 8.99
CA PHE A 334 -17.42 -1.57 8.34
C PHE A 334 -17.49 -0.52 7.22
N PHE A 335 -16.58 0.44 7.26
CA PHE A 335 -16.51 1.55 6.32
C PHE A 335 -15.09 1.75 5.82
N ALA A 336 -14.85 1.44 4.54
CA ALA A 336 -13.52 1.31 3.96
C ALA A 336 -12.69 2.60 4.02
N ALA A 337 -13.29 3.76 3.74
CA ALA A 337 -12.58 5.05 3.78
C ALA A 337 -12.03 5.35 5.19
N MET A 338 -12.86 5.21 6.23
CA MET A 338 -12.43 5.37 7.62
C MET A 338 -11.40 4.33 8.03
N ALA A 339 -11.56 3.07 7.61
CA ALA A 339 -10.59 2.02 7.89
C ALA A 339 -9.23 2.29 7.23
N GLY A 340 -9.23 2.91 6.04
CA GLY A 340 -8.03 3.40 5.35
C GLY A 340 -7.32 4.46 6.17
N ASP A 341 -8.03 5.53 6.55
CA ASP A 341 -7.47 6.64 7.32
C ASP A 341 -6.97 6.20 8.70
N ALA A 342 -7.70 5.30 9.38
CA ALA A 342 -7.25 4.66 10.61
C ALA A 342 -5.98 3.81 10.38
N GLY A 343 -5.91 3.08 9.27
CA GLY A 343 -4.73 2.33 8.88
C GLY A 343 -3.51 3.24 8.63
N ALA A 344 -3.71 4.39 8.01
CA ALA A 344 -2.65 5.39 7.81
C ALA A 344 -2.15 5.96 9.15
N TYR A 345 -3.07 6.26 10.08
CA TYR A 345 -2.71 6.68 11.44
C TYR A 345 -1.92 5.61 12.19
N VAL A 346 -2.34 4.34 12.12
CA VAL A 346 -1.60 3.21 12.72
C VAL A 346 -0.18 3.11 12.16
N VAL A 347 0.03 3.38 10.86
CA VAL A 347 1.37 3.40 10.26
C VAL A 347 2.21 4.57 10.75
N ALA A 348 1.62 5.76 10.94
CA ALA A 348 2.34 6.89 11.52
C ALA A 348 2.89 6.53 12.91
N ILE A 349 2.09 5.83 13.73
CA ILE A 349 2.54 5.33 15.03
C ILE A 349 3.58 4.22 14.88
N LEU A 350 3.42 3.30 13.93
CA LEU A 350 4.42 2.25 13.64
C LEU A 350 5.79 2.85 13.29
N LEU A 351 5.84 3.86 12.42
CA LEU A 351 7.09 4.50 12.03
C LEU A 351 7.78 5.19 13.21
N ARG A 352 6.99 5.77 14.12
CA ARG A 352 7.51 6.32 15.38
C ARG A 352 8.02 5.23 16.32
N GLU A 353 7.32 4.12 16.45
CA GLU A 353 7.73 2.98 17.29
C GLU A 353 9.01 2.30 16.75
N ILE A 354 9.24 2.37 15.44
CA ILE A 354 10.51 2.00 14.82
C ILE A 354 11.63 2.95 15.29
N GLY A 355 11.34 4.23 15.48
CA GLY A 355 12.19 5.23 16.13
C GLY A 355 13.44 5.64 15.34
N ARG A 356 13.59 5.17 14.11
CA ARG A 356 14.68 5.52 13.20
C ARG A 356 14.18 5.66 11.76
N PRO A 357 14.83 6.48 10.92
CA PRO A 357 14.45 6.61 9.53
C PRO A 357 14.69 5.29 8.78
N VAL A 358 13.61 4.58 8.45
CA VAL A 358 13.62 3.41 7.57
C VAL A 358 12.86 3.77 6.30
N PRO A 359 13.45 3.66 5.10
CA PRO A 359 12.74 3.89 3.85
C PRO A 359 11.48 3.02 3.77
N TYR A 360 10.36 3.62 3.41
CA TYR A 360 9.08 2.94 3.20
C TYR A 360 8.30 3.60 2.07
N GLU A 361 7.44 2.83 1.43
CA GLU A 361 6.50 3.32 0.43
C GLU A 361 5.10 2.76 0.69
N TRP A 362 4.08 3.57 0.43
CA TRP A 362 2.71 3.10 0.30
C TRP A 362 2.47 2.67 -1.13
N ARG A 363 1.89 1.49 -1.32
CA ARG A 363 1.46 1.04 -2.64
C ARG A 363 0.22 0.16 -2.58
N TYR A 364 -0.51 0.14 -3.68
CA TYR A 364 -1.53 -0.88 -3.90
C TYR A 364 -0.84 -2.18 -4.30
N ASP A 365 -1.08 -3.27 -3.57
CA ASP A 365 -0.56 -4.59 -3.93
C ASP A 365 -1.69 -5.45 -4.52
N PRO A 366 -1.66 -5.75 -5.84
CA PRO A 366 -2.71 -6.53 -6.51
C PRO A 366 -2.90 -7.92 -5.92
N ARG A 367 -1.87 -8.51 -5.28
CA ARG A 367 -1.96 -9.84 -4.66
C ARG A 367 -2.87 -9.82 -3.44
N PHE A 368 -2.91 -8.70 -2.71
CA PHE A 368 -3.74 -8.52 -1.52
C PHE A 368 -5.03 -7.74 -1.78
N GLY A 369 -5.14 -7.09 -2.95
CA GLY A 369 -6.29 -6.28 -3.35
C GLY A 369 -6.50 -5.05 -2.47
N ARG A 370 -5.44 -4.50 -1.88
CA ARG A 370 -5.52 -3.42 -0.87
C ARG A 370 -4.22 -2.62 -0.75
N PRO A 371 -4.26 -1.41 -0.13
CA PRO A 371 -3.06 -0.67 0.25
C PRO A 371 -2.18 -1.44 1.25
N VAL A 372 -0.87 -1.35 1.02
CA VAL A 372 0.17 -1.90 1.90
C VAL A 372 1.30 -0.90 2.08
N VAL A 373 2.05 -1.07 3.17
CA VAL A 373 3.34 -0.40 3.37
C VAL A 373 4.45 -1.39 3.06
N HIS A 374 5.35 -1.03 2.16
CA HIS A 374 6.53 -1.82 1.80
C HIS A 374 7.78 -1.14 2.34
N PHE A 375 8.61 -1.92 3.03
CA PHE A 375 9.96 -1.54 3.46
C PHE A 375 10.95 -2.14 2.46
N PRO A 376 11.36 -1.39 1.41
CA PRO A 376 12.11 -1.93 0.28
C PRO A 376 13.47 -2.52 0.66
N ALA A 377 14.17 -1.91 1.62
CA ALA A 377 15.49 -2.36 2.08
C ALA A 377 15.52 -3.82 2.58
N VAL A 378 14.37 -4.32 3.08
CA VAL A 378 14.24 -5.66 3.68
C VAL A 378 13.14 -6.49 3.01
N ASN A 379 12.60 -6.00 1.89
CA ASN A 379 11.48 -6.57 1.17
C ASN A 379 10.29 -7.00 2.06
N PHE A 380 9.97 -6.21 3.08
CA PHE A 380 8.93 -6.54 4.05
C PHE A 380 7.66 -5.74 3.78
N VAL A 381 6.51 -6.42 3.74
CA VAL A 381 5.21 -5.80 3.42
C VAL A 381 4.27 -5.98 4.60
N VAL A 382 3.59 -4.90 4.99
CA VAL A 382 2.54 -4.92 6.02
C VAL A 382 1.26 -4.31 5.51
N SER A 383 0.11 -4.86 5.92
CA SER A 383 -1.20 -4.32 5.57
C SER A 383 -1.91 -3.76 6.80
N PRO A 384 -1.78 -2.45 7.09
CA PRO A 384 -2.42 -1.82 8.26
C PRO A 384 -3.94 -1.84 8.13
N LEU A 385 -4.49 -1.65 6.93
CA LEU A 385 -5.93 -1.73 6.66
C LEU A 385 -6.48 -3.12 7.01
N HIS A 386 -5.75 -4.19 6.68
CA HIS A 386 -6.16 -5.54 7.06
C HIS A 386 -6.21 -5.71 8.58
N LYS A 387 -5.23 -5.12 9.30
CA LYS A 387 -5.21 -5.19 10.76
C LYS A 387 -6.38 -4.42 11.38
N VAL A 388 -6.66 -3.20 10.92
CA VAL A 388 -7.82 -2.41 11.35
C VAL A 388 -9.12 -3.18 11.11
N GLN A 389 -9.27 -3.77 9.92
CA GLN A 389 -10.41 -4.61 9.58
C GLN A 389 -10.53 -5.85 10.48
N ASP A 390 -9.44 -6.50 10.83
CA ASP A 390 -9.44 -7.67 11.72
C ASP A 390 -9.85 -7.33 13.16
N VAL A 391 -9.48 -6.13 13.64
CA VAL A 391 -9.92 -5.61 14.95
C VAL A 391 -11.40 -5.19 14.88
N TRP A 392 -11.84 -4.58 13.78
CA TRP A 392 -13.22 -4.12 13.60
C TRP A 392 -14.20 -5.27 13.36
N GLU A 393 -14.04 -6.05 12.29
CA GLU A 393 -15.03 -7.07 11.91
C GLU A 393 -14.83 -8.38 12.69
N SER A 394 -13.58 -8.87 12.74
CA SER A 394 -13.28 -10.19 13.31
C SER A 394 -13.04 -10.16 14.82
N LYS A 395 -12.91 -8.97 15.42
CA LYS A 395 -12.61 -8.76 16.84
C LYS A 395 -11.39 -9.55 17.34
N LYS A 396 -10.37 -9.76 16.50
CA LYS A 396 -9.18 -10.55 16.87
C LYS A 396 -8.53 -10.03 18.17
N PRO A 397 -8.04 -10.90 19.07
CA PRO A 397 -7.62 -10.50 20.41
C PRO A 397 -6.39 -9.60 20.45
N GLU A 398 -5.45 -9.73 19.51
CA GLU A 398 -4.26 -8.87 19.41
C GLU A 398 -4.68 -7.41 19.17
N THR A 399 -4.35 -6.52 20.11
CA THR A 399 -4.61 -5.06 20.03
C THR A 399 -3.77 -4.40 18.94
N LEU A 400 -4.18 -3.21 18.49
CA LEU A 400 -3.39 -2.38 17.57
C LEU A 400 -1.99 -2.04 18.14
N ASP A 401 -1.88 -1.73 19.44
CA ASP A 401 -0.59 -1.42 20.09
C ASP A 401 0.38 -2.61 20.05
N ALA A 402 -0.04 -3.77 20.56
CA ALA A 402 0.76 -5.00 20.49
C ALA A 402 1.15 -5.39 19.05
N TRP A 403 0.27 -5.16 18.07
CA TRP A 403 0.59 -5.38 16.67
C TRP A 403 1.67 -4.41 16.18
N VAL A 404 1.55 -3.11 16.50
CA VAL A 404 2.55 -2.11 16.14
C VAL A 404 3.90 -2.44 16.75
N GLU A 405 3.97 -2.76 18.04
CA GLU A 405 5.21 -3.12 18.74
C GLU A 405 5.88 -4.35 18.10
N ARG A 406 5.10 -5.39 17.81
CA ARG A 406 5.60 -6.60 17.14
C ARG A 406 6.13 -6.31 15.75
N ILE A 407 5.43 -5.51 14.96
CA ILE A 407 5.83 -5.15 13.59
C ILE A 407 7.04 -4.21 13.60
N ALA A 408 7.07 -3.21 14.49
CA ALA A 408 8.22 -2.33 14.67
C ALA A 408 9.47 -3.12 15.04
N GLY A 409 9.37 -4.03 16.01
CA GLY A 409 10.45 -4.94 16.39
C GLY A 409 10.92 -5.80 15.21
N LYS A 410 9.98 -6.35 14.42
CA LYS A 410 10.33 -7.13 13.22
C LYS A 410 11.07 -6.28 12.19
N VAL A 411 10.61 -5.07 11.89
CA VAL A 411 11.29 -4.15 10.96
C VAL A 411 12.67 -3.78 11.49
N GLN A 412 12.80 -3.43 12.78
CA GLN A 412 14.08 -3.13 13.41
C GLN A 412 15.07 -4.29 13.26
N ILE A 413 14.65 -5.53 13.51
CA ILE A 413 15.46 -6.73 13.34
C ILE A 413 15.86 -6.89 11.86
N LEU A 414 14.89 -6.91 10.94
CA LEU A 414 15.15 -7.13 9.52
C LEU A 414 16.14 -6.09 8.98
N THR A 415 15.96 -4.82 9.34
CA THR A 415 16.83 -3.72 8.89
C THR A 415 18.22 -3.81 9.52
N ALA A 416 18.35 -4.30 10.75
CA ALA A 416 19.67 -4.55 11.34
C ALA A 416 20.47 -5.61 10.56
N PHE A 417 19.80 -6.58 9.94
CA PHE A 417 20.39 -7.60 9.08
C PHE A 417 20.27 -7.30 7.57
N GLN A 418 20.19 -6.01 7.18
CA GLN A 418 20.12 -5.61 5.77
C GLN A 418 21.28 -6.13 4.91
N ALA A 419 22.43 -6.40 5.53
CA ALA A 419 23.62 -7.02 4.98
C ALA A 419 23.49 -8.54 4.74
N LEU A 420 22.31 -9.05 4.38
CA LEU A 420 22.04 -10.49 4.37
C LEU A 420 22.97 -11.29 3.43
N ASN A 421 23.35 -10.70 2.31
CA ASN A 421 24.30 -11.30 1.37
C ASN A 421 25.66 -11.56 2.01
N GLU A 422 26.09 -10.73 2.96
CA GLU A 422 27.35 -10.85 3.68
C GLU A 422 27.32 -12.04 4.64
N PHE A 423 26.19 -12.22 5.34
CA PHE A 423 25.93 -13.41 6.17
C PHE A 423 25.90 -14.68 5.32
N VAL A 424 25.29 -14.63 4.13
CA VAL A 424 25.27 -15.75 3.20
C VAL A 424 26.67 -16.05 2.68
N ALA A 425 27.44 -15.05 2.26
CA ALA A 425 28.78 -15.22 1.70
C ALA A 425 29.80 -15.75 2.73
N LEU A 426 29.67 -15.36 4.01
CA LEU A 426 30.46 -15.94 5.11
C LEU A 426 29.92 -17.28 5.62
N GLY A 427 28.79 -17.77 5.11
CA GLY A 427 28.25 -19.08 5.45
C GLY A 427 27.48 -19.16 6.76
N PHE A 428 26.98 -18.03 7.28
CA PHE A 428 26.00 -18.00 8.39
C PHE A 428 24.59 -18.41 7.91
N LEU A 429 24.27 -18.13 6.63
CA LEU A 429 23.00 -18.43 5.96
C LEU A 429 23.25 -19.18 4.64
N ASP A 430 22.32 -20.03 4.19
CA ASP A 430 22.35 -20.65 2.86
C ASP A 430 21.46 -19.92 1.86
N GLN A 431 20.18 -19.71 2.22
CA GLN A 431 19.13 -19.23 1.32
C GLN A 431 18.63 -17.81 1.66
N GLY A 432 19.47 -16.99 2.29
CA GLY A 432 19.13 -15.61 2.63
C GLY A 432 17.89 -15.53 3.53
N TRP A 433 16.81 -14.91 3.04
CA TRP A 433 15.61 -14.64 3.82
C TRP A 433 14.83 -15.91 4.21
N ASP A 434 14.96 -17.00 3.46
CA ASP A 434 14.22 -18.24 3.71
C ASP A 434 14.63 -18.91 5.03
N ASP A 435 15.92 -18.80 5.40
CA ASP A 435 16.47 -19.33 6.65
C ASP A 435 16.56 -18.27 7.76
N PHE A 436 16.16 -17.02 7.49
CA PHE A 436 16.49 -15.87 8.34
C PHE A 436 15.89 -15.98 9.74
N ASP A 437 14.64 -16.43 9.86
CA ASP A 437 13.97 -16.46 11.16
C ASP A 437 14.64 -17.44 12.14
N ALA A 438 15.09 -18.61 11.65
CA ALA A 438 15.83 -19.58 12.46
C ALA A 438 17.22 -19.05 12.84
N PHE A 439 17.91 -18.43 11.87
CA PHE A 439 19.20 -17.79 12.09
C PHE A 439 19.13 -16.66 13.13
N ALA A 440 18.21 -15.71 12.94
CA ALA A 440 18.01 -14.59 13.84
C ALA A 440 17.60 -15.08 15.23
N GLY A 441 16.70 -16.07 15.33
CA GLY A 441 16.30 -16.67 16.61
C GLY A 441 17.50 -17.22 17.40
N ARG A 442 18.41 -17.93 16.74
CA ARG A 442 19.65 -18.41 17.37
C ARG A 442 20.57 -17.26 17.78
N VAL A 443 20.78 -16.26 16.92
CA VAL A 443 21.57 -15.08 17.25
C VAL A 443 21.04 -14.39 18.50
N PHE A 444 19.72 -14.14 18.58
CA PHE A 444 19.10 -13.51 19.74
C PHE A 444 19.20 -14.35 21.01
N GLN A 445 19.10 -15.67 20.91
CA GLN A 445 19.32 -16.57 22.04
C GLN A 445 20.75 -16.44 22.59
N GLU A 446 21.75 -16.46 21.72
CA GLU A 446 23.17 -16.37 22.13
C GLU A 446 23.55 -14.95 22.63
N LEU A 447 22.92 -13.89 22.08
CA LEU A 447 23.09 -12.51 22.55
C LEU A 447 22.64 -12.29 23.99
N GLY A 448 21.75 -13.14 24.51
CA GLY A 448 21.27 -13.06 25.90
C GLY A 448 22.38 -13.30 26.94
N SER A 449 23.42 -14.06 26.58
CA SER A 449 24.58 -14.35 27.42
C SER A 449 25.86 -13.61 26.99
N ALA A 450 25.82 -12.88 25.88
CA ALA A 450 26.98 -12.18 25.35
C ALA A 450 27.38 -10.99 26.23
N GLN A 451 28.68 -10.79 26.41
CA GLN A 451 29.20 -9.60 27.07
C GLN A 451 28.75 -8.36 26.29
N THR A 452 28.21 -7.38 27.02
CA THR A 452 27.70 -6.13 26.45
C THR A 452 28.66 -5.00 26.79
N GLU A 453 29.11 -4.28 25.78
CA GLU A 453 29.87 -3.05 25.92
C GLU A 453 28.94 -1.87 25.62
N SER A 454 28.83 -0.90 26.54
CA SER A 454 28.03 0.31 26.34
C SER A 454 28.95 1.47 26.00
N ARG A 455 28.53 2.31 25.04
CA ARG A 455 29.31 3.44 24.51
C ARG A 455 28.39 4.64 24.25
N VAL A 456 28.87 5.84 24.52
CA VAL A 456 28.16 7.09 24.18
C VAL A 456 28.97 7.79 23.09
N MET A 457 28.33 8.09 21.95
CA MET A 457 28.94 8.82 20.84
C MET A 457 28.04 10.01 20.49
N GLY A 458 28.50 11.23 20.77
CA GLY A 458 27.65 12.41 20.66
C GLY A 458 26.51 12.37 21.68
N GLU A 459 25.27 12.52 21.22
CA GLU A 459 24.06 12.43 22.04
C GLU A 459 23.50 11.00 22.12
N ASP A 460 24.01 10.09 21.29
CA ASP A 460 23.49 8.74 21.14
C ASP A 460 24.21 7.73 22.04
N HIS A 461 23.45 6.78 22.56
CA HIS A 461 23.93 5.70 23.41
C HIS A 461 23.81 4.36 22.69
N TYR A 462 24.93 3.67 22.55
CA TYR A 462 25.04 2.40 21.84
C TYR A 462 25.39 1.26 22.79
N ARG A 463 24.90 0.06 22.46
CA ARG A 463 25.38 -1.21 23.03
C ARG A 463 25.94 -2.08 21.92
N VAL A 464 27.14 -2.59 22.13
CA VAL A 464 27.79 -3.53 21.22
C VAL A 464 27.92 -4.87 21.92
N ARG A 465 27.49 -5.92 21.23
CA ARG A 465 27.65 -7.32 21.66
C ARG A 465 28.36 -8.09 20.57
N ARG A 466 29.20 -9.04 20.96
CA ARG A 466 29.97 -9.85 20.02
C ARG A 466 29.71 -11.33 20.26
N LEU A 467 29.27 -12.02 19.22
CA LEU A 467 29.21 -13.48 19.18
C LEU A 467 30.44 -13.99 18.45
N LEU A 468 31.24 -14.82 19.10
CA LEU A 468 32.53 -15.28 18.59
C LEU A 468 32.46 -16.76 18.22
N TYR A 469 32.82 -17.06 16.98
CA TYR A 469 32.86 -18.38 16.38
C TYR A 469 34.21 -18.58 15.66
N PRO A 470 35.35 -18.59 16.39
CA PRO A 470 36.67 -18.37 15.78
C PRO A 470 36.94 -19.26 14.54
N PRO A 471 37.44 -18.68 13.43
CA PRO A 471 37.82 -17.27 13.26
C PRO A 471 36.66 -16.33 12.91
N PHE A 472 35.41 -16.79 12.86
CA PHE A 472 34.24 -16.00 12.48
C PHE A 472 33.58 -15.31 13.69
N GLY A 473 32.69 -14.36 13.42
CA GLY A 473 31.90 -13.72 14.47
C GLY A 473 30.76 -12.86 13.91
N ILE A 474 29.89 -12.42 14.81
CA ILE A 474 28.83 -11.43 14.53
C ILE A 474 28.97 -10.30 15.54
N GLN A 475 29.18 -9.09 15.03
CA GLN A 475 29.10 -7.88 15.84
C GLN A 475 27.69 -7.32 15.73
N TYR A 476 27.05 -7.14 16.86
CA TYR A 476 25.67 -6.71 16.97
C TYR A 476 25.62 -5.38 17.72
N ALA A 477 25.14 -4.33 17.06
CA ALA A 477 25.00 -3.01 17.63
C ALA A 477 23.53 -2.65 17.84
N GLU A 478 23.24 -2.10 19.02
CA GLU A 478 21.95 -1.56 19.43
C GLU A 478 22.13 -0.06 19.72
N ILE A 479 21.10 0.73 19.47
CA ILE A 479 21.03 2.16 19.81
C ILE A 479 19.86 2.41 20.76
N GLU A 480 20.07 3.25 21.77
CA GLU A 480 19.02 3.72 22.65
C GLU A 480 18.15 4.73 21.90
N ILE A 481 16.85 4.47 21.83
CA ILE A 481 15.87 5.39 21.26
C ILE A 481 14.76 5.65 22.26
N GLU A 482 14.12 6.80 22.14
CA GLU A 482 12.90 7.09 22.89
C GLU A 482 11.71 6.41 22.22
N LYS A 483 11.14 5.39 22.88
CA LYS A 483 9.88 4.76 22.47
C LYS A 483 8.72 5.33 23.27
N ARG A 484 7.49 4.98 22.87
CA ARG A 484 6.29 5.33 23.64
C ARG A 484 6.32 4.79 25.08
N THR A 485 6.97 3.65 25.31
CA THR A 485 7.09 3.01 26.63
C THR A 485 8.30 3.49 27.43
N GLY A 486 9.06 4.45 26.90
CA GLY A 486 10.30 4.98 27.47
C GLY A 486 11.55 4.59 26.65
N PRO A 487 12.75 4.95 27.14
CA PRO A 487 14.00 4.61 26.50
C PRO A 487 14.19 3.11 26.34
N ALA A 488 14.58 2.67 25.14
CA ALA A 488 14.86 1.27 24.85
C ALA A 488 15.99 1.12 23.84
N PHE A 489 16.82 0.10 24.05
CA PHE A 489 17.81 -0.31 23.05
C PHE A 489 17.15 -1.10 21.93
N VAL A 490 17.37 -0.67 20.70
CA VAL A 490 16.85 -1.34 19.51
C VAL A 490 17.96 -1.77 18.56
N PRO A 491 17.75 -2.85 17.79
CA PRO A 491 18.67 -3.28 16.75
C PRO A 491 19.02 -2.15 15.77
N LEU A 492 20.31 -1.82 15.66
CA LEU A 492 20.81 -0.86 14.68
C LEU A 492 21.36 -1.59 13.44
N ILE A 493 22.40 -2.40 13.66
CA ILE A 493 23.12 -3.13 12.61
C ILE A 493 23.74 -4.42 13.18
N ALA A 494 23.75 -5.47 12.36
CA ALA A 494 24.45 -6.72 12.59
C ALA A 494 25.47 -6.93 11.47
N ILE A 495 26.75 -7.10 11.83
CA ILE A 495 27.85 -7.21 10.88
C ILE A 495 28.53 -8.58 11.08
N PRO A 496 28.52 -9.47 10.07
CA PRO A 496 29.28 -10.71 10.14
C PRO A 496 30.76 -10.41 9.89
N PHE A 497 31.68 -11.17 10.46
CA PHE A 497 33.11 -10.95 10.22
C PHE A 497 33.94 -12.21 10.37
N CYS A 498 35.21 -12.12 9.96
CA CYS A 498 36.23 -13.14 10.18
C CYS A 498 37.53 -12.45 10.61
N SER A 499 38.19 -12.98 11.65
CA SER A 499 39.43 -12.49 12.24
C SER A 499 40.69 -12.94 11.48
N ALA A 500 40.52 -13.64 10.35
CA ALA A 500 41.61 -14.03 9.47
C ALA A 500 41.83 -12.91 8.45
N THR A 501 42.51 -11.85 8.88
CA THR A 501 42.80 -10.65 8.08
C THR A 501 44.29 -10.54 7.78
N ARG A 502 44.65 -9.75 6.76
CA ARG A 502 46.02 -9.30 6.56
C ARG A 502 46.09 -7.79 6.76
N PRO A 503 47.07 -7.28 7.54
CA PRO A 503 47.24 -5.85 7.69
C PRO A 503 47.75 -5.23 6.39
N VAL A 504 47.06 -4.20 5.91
CA VAL A 504 47.45 -3.38 4.77
C VAL A 504 47.49 -1.92 5.19
N ARG A 505 48.48 -1.16 4.70
CA ARG A 505 48.55 0.28 4.95
C ARG A 505 47.61 1.03 4.00
N ALA A 506 46.81 1.94 4.55
CA ALA A 506 45.85 2.75 3.82
C ALA A 506 45.84 4.20 4.33
N SER A 507 45.29 5.11 3.55
CA SER A 507 45.00 6.50 3.95
C SER A 507 43.57 6.88 3.56
N LEU A 508 42.89 7.69 4.39
CA LEU A 508 41.55 8.19 4.07
C LEU A 508 41.62 9.19 2.92
N GLU A 509 40.73 9.05 1.94
CA GLU A 509 40.57 10.03 0.87
C GLU A 509 39.56 11.10 1.32
N GLY A 510 40.02 12.34 1.51
CA GLY A 510 39.13 13.50 1.65
C GLY A 510 38.63 13.87 3.06
N GLY A 511 39.16 13.31 4.15
CA GLY A 511 38.87 13.76 5.52
C GLY A 511 37.39 13.80 5.94
N SER A 512 36.51 13.12 5.21
CA SER A 512 35.05 13.15 5.42
C SER A 512 34.51 11.71 5.38
N PRO A 513 33.96 11.20 6.48
CA PRO A 513 33.22 9.95 6.49
C PRO A 513 31.76 10.30 6.27
N ARG A 514 31.38 10.67 5.05
CA ARG A 514 29.97 10.79 4.73
C ARG A 514 29.71 10.16 3.38
N SER A 515 29.54 8.84 3.38
CA SER A 515 28.43 8.36 2.58
C SER A 515 27.17 8.97 3.20
N PRO A 516 26.37 9.76 2.46
CA PRO A 516 25.10 10.30 2.97
C PRO A 516 24.17 9.23 3.56
N ASP A 517 24.43 7.95 3.20
CA ASP A 517 23.56 6.82 3.45
C ASP A 517 24.16 5.74 4.38
N ARG A 518 25.49 5.76 4.68
CA ARG A 518 26.18 4.74 5.50
C ARG A 518 27.43 5.25 6.23
N GLU A 519 27.35 5.37 7.55
CA GLU A 519 28.45 5.84 8.42
C GLU A 519 29.58 4.80 8.60
N ASP A 520 29.30 3.53 8.30
CA ASP A 520 30.22 2.41 8.52
C ASP A 520 31.18 2.12 7.33
N VAL A 521 31.14 2.93 6.25
CA VAL A 521 31.98 2.73 5.06
C VAL A 521 33.05 3.82 4.94
N ALA A 522 34.31 3.39 4.92
CA ALA A 522 35.49 4.22 4.71
C ALA A 522 35.91 4.24 3.24
N VAL A 523 36.17 5.44 2.68
CA VAL A 523 36.83 5.57 1.38
C VAL A 523 38.33 5.67 1.60
N VAL A 524 39.05 4.62 1.19
CA VAL A 524 40.48 4.48 1.46
C VAL A 524 41.30 4.32 0.18
N ARG A 525 42.54 4.81 0.24
CA ARG A 525 43.58 4.55 -0.75
C ARG A 525 44.63 3.65 -0.12
N PHE A 526 44.88 2.48 -0.73
CA PHE A 526 45.86 1.52 -0.24
C PHE A 526 47.26 1.81 -0.77
N GLU A 527 48.27 1.65 0.09
CA GLU A 527 49.67 1.77 -0.31
C GLU A 527 50.03 0.64 -1.30
N GLY A 528 50.64 1.00 -2.43
CA GLY A 528 50.94 0.06 -3.52
C GLY A 528 49.82 -0.07 -4.56
N TYR A 529 48.58 0.32 -4.23
CA TYR A 529 47.42 0.29 -5.13
C TYR A 529 46.77 1.68 -5.27
N GLU A 530 47.59 2.68 -5.58
CA GLU A 530 47.21 4.09 -5.44
C GLU A 530 46.31 4.62 -6.57
N LEU A 531 46.10 3.83 -7.63
CA LEU A 531 45.37 4.26 -8.83
C LEU A 531 43.86 4.38 -8.63
N VAL A 532 43.30 3.67 -7.65
CA VAL A 532 41.86 3.57 -7.41
C VAL A 532 41.59 3.60 -5.91
N THR A 533 40.59 4.38 -5.49
CA THR A 533 40.09 4.32 -4.12
C THR A 533 38.96 3.33 -3.98
N LEU A 534 38.83 2.76 -2.79
CA LEU A 534 37.91 1.66 -2.51
C LEU A 534 37.09 2.00 -1.27
N GLY A 535 35.81 1.62 -1.30
CA GLY A 535 34.99 1.57 -0.11
C GLY A 535 35.34 0.33 0.71
N VAL A 536 35.52 0.50 2.01
CA VAL A 536 35.79 -0.58 2.96
C VAL A 536 34.83 -0.43 4.14
N GLN A 537 34.08 -1.47 4.46
CA GLN A 537 33.24 -1.45 5.65
C GLN A 537 34.11 -1.63 6.90
N ILE A 538 34.06 -0.67 7.81
CA ILE A 538 34.83 -0.71 9.06
C ILE A 538 33.99 -1.40 10.13
N ARG A 539 34.34 -2.64 10.46
CA ARG A 539 33.59 -3.46 11.42
C ARG A 539 33.51 -2.79 12.79
N ASN A 540 34.65 -2.31 13.27
CA ASN A 540 34.80 -1.70 14.58
C ASN A 540 34.58 -0.19 14.55
N TYR A 541 33.76 0.33 13.62
CA TYR A 541 33.50 1.77 13.47
C TYR A 541 33.09 2.43 14.79
N LEU A 542 32.20 1.79 15.56
CA LEU A 542 31.78 2.26 16.88
C LEU A 542 32.91 2.25 17.93
N ASP A 543 33.96 1.44 17.74
CA ASP A 543 35.12 1.37 18.62
C ASP A 543 36.15 2.46 18.29
N VAL A 544 36.30 2.85 17.02
CA VAL A 544 37.24 3.89 16.57
C VAL A 544 36.61 5.30 16.56
N GLY A 545 35.29 5.38 16.50
CA GLY A 545 34.46 6.56 16.77
C GLY A 545 34.88 7.84 16.01
N PRO A 546 34.68 9.03 16.60
CA PRO A 546 35.08 10.32 16.01
C PRO A 546 36.57 10.44 15.70
N GLY A 547 37.41 9.63 16.39
CA GLY A 547 38.84 9.54 16.14
C GLY A 547 39.15 9.11 14.71
N PHE A 548 38.31 8.24 14.14
CA PHE A 548 38.38 7.84 12.73
C PHE A 548 38.17 9.03 11.77
N GLU A 549 37.19 9.90 12.03
CA GLU A 549 36.93 11.08 11.18
C GLU A 549 38.12 12.06 11.18
N SER A 550 38.80 12.14 12.34
CA SER A 550 39.96 13.02 12.54
C SER A 550 41.29 12.42 12.09
N ARG A 551 41.31 11.18 11.59
CA ARG A 551 42.54 10.43 11.30
C ARG A 551 43.29 11.05 10.12
N LYS A 552 44.45 11.64 10.40
CA LYS A 552 45.34 12.25 9.40
C LYS A 552 46.52 11.32 9.11
N GLY A 553 46.66 10.86 7.87
CA GLY A 553 47.83 10.10 7.40
C GLY A 553 47.55 8.63 7.11
N LYS A 554 48.62 7.83 7.01
CA LYS A 554 48.56 6.38 6.74
C LYS A 554 48.29 5.60 8.03
N PHE A 555 47.41 4.61 7.98
CA PHE A 555 47.08 3.69 9.08
C PHE A 555 47.04 2.24 8.59
N LEU A 556 47.08 1.29 9.52
CA LEU A 556 46.90 -0.13 9.21
C LEU A 556 45.40 -0.49 9.25
N VAL A 557 44.96 -1.20 8.21
CA VAL A 557 43.66 -1.83 8.12
C VAL A 557 43.88 -3.32 7.99
N ASP A 558 43.29 -4.09 8.88
CA ASP A 558 43.19 -5.53 8.73
C ASP A 558 42.12 -5.86 7.70
N LEU A 559 42.55 -6.01 6.45
CA LEU A 559 41.65 -6.15 5.30
C LEU A 559 41.34 -7.60 5.01
N LEU A 560 40.06 -7.86 4.74
CA LEU A 560 39.56 -9.12 4.23
C LEU A 560 38.54 -8.87 3.12
N ALA A 561 38.58 -9.69 2.08
CA ALA A 561 37.55 -9.75 1.06
C ALA A 561 36.71 -11.03 1.21
N VAL A 562 35.40 -10.91 1.02
CA VAL A 562 34.48 -12.05 0.99
C VAL A 562 33.81 -12.10 -0.38
N GLY A 563 34.11 -13.15 -1.14
CA GLY A 563 33.55 -13.37 -2.47
C GLY A 563 32.10 -13.87 -2.40
N ASP A 564 31.22 -13.23 -3.16
CA ASP A 564 29.82 -13.66 -3.30
C ASP A 564 29.72 -14.90 -4.19
N GLU A 565 30.21 -14.78 -5.43
CA GLU A 565 30.43 -15.90 -6.35
C GLU A 565 31.80 -15.71 -7.03
N VAL A 566 32.65 -16.73 -6.99
CA VAL A 566 34.00 -16.67 -7.56
C VAL A 566 34.16 -17.70 -8.65
N ARG A 567 34.65 -17.25 -9.80
CA ARG A 567 35.00 -18.11 -10.93
C ARG A 567 36.50 -18.27 -11.04
N LEU A 568 36.92 -19.48 -11.35
CA LEU A 568 38.33 -19.80 -11.54
C LEU A 568 38.67 -19.88 -13.02
N MET A 569 39.80 -19.29 -13.38
CA MET A 569 40.36 -19.33 -14.72
C MET A 569 41.73 -20.00 -14.69
N GLY A 570 41.90 -21.05 -15.48
CA GLY A 570 43.20 -21.70 -15.64
C GLY A 570 44.21 -20.80 -16.37
N PRO A 571 45.53 -21.05 -16.23
CA PRO A 571 46.57 -20.20 -16.83
C PRO A 571 46.48 -20.16 -18.36
N ARG A 572 46.07 -21.26 -18.99
CA ARG A 572 45.84 -21.34 -20.44
C ARG A 572 44.67 -20.46 -20.89
N LEU A 573 43.58 -20.46 -20.13
CA LEU A 573 42.41 -19.62 -20.40
C LEU A 573 42.76 -18.13 -20.25
N ARG A 574 43.58 -17.80 -19.25
CA ARG A 574 44.12 -16.45 -19.05
C ARG A 574 45.05 -16.02 -20.19
N ALA A 575 45.91 -16.91 -20.67
CA ALA A 575 46.81 -16.65 -21.80
C ALA A 575 46.05 -16.40 -23.12
N MET A 576 44.85 -16.97 -23.27
CA MET A 576 43.96 -16.70 -24.41
C MET A 576 43.23 -15.34 -24.31
N ARG A 577 43.32 -14.65 -23.17
CA ARG A 577 42.75 -13.31 -22.94
C ARG A 577 43.79 -12.35 -22.33
N PRO A 578 44.89 -12.03 -23.05
CA PRO A 578 45.94 -11.15 -22.54
C PRO A 578 45.46 -9.71 -22.29
N GLU A 579 44.39 -9.29 -22.95
CA GLU A 579 43.80 -7.94 -22.84
C GLU A 579 43.20 -7.63 -21.47
N VAL A 580 42.72 -8.65 -20.76
CA VAL A 580 42.16 -8.47 -19.41
C VAL A 580 43.34 -8.32 -18.44
N LYS A 581 43.48 -7.19 -17.75
CA LYS A 581 44.53 -7.01 -16.72
C LYS A 581 44.02 -7.47 -15.36
N ASP A 582 44.93 -7.82 -14.45
CA ASP A 582 44.56 -8.12 -13.07
C ASP A 582 44.17 -6.80 -12.37
N PHE A 583 43.08 -6.79 -11.60
CA PHE A 583 42.50 -5.56 -11.05
C PHE A 583 41.73 -5.79 -9.75
N LEU A 584 41.52 -4.71 -9.01
CA LEU A 584 40.55 -4.55 -7.93
C LEU A 584 39.85 -3.21 -8.12
N ALA A 585 38.57 -3.20 -8.44
CA ALA A 585 37.85 -1.99 -8.84
C ALA A 585 36.47 -1.89 -8.18
N PRO A 586 36.01 -0.69 -7.78
CA PRO A 586 34.69 -0.52 -7.16
C PRO A 586 33.56 -0.87 -8.15
N MET A 587 32.49 -1.50 -7.66
CA MET A 587 31.36 -1.93 -8.51
C MET A 587 30.43 -0.79 -8.96
N SER A 588 30.38 0.33 -8.23
CA SER A 588 29.47 1.44 -8.52
C SER A 588 30.08 2.76 -8.06
N PRO A 589 30.93 3.39 -8.88
CA PRO A 589 31.31 4.78 -8.62
C PRO A 589 30.06 5.67 -8.80
N ASN A 590 29.78 6.56 -7.85
CA ASN A 590 28.80 7.64 -8.03
C ASN A 590 29.22 8.49 -9.26
N PRO A 591 28.32 9.21 -9.98
CA PRO A 591 28.67 10.19 -11.01
C PRO A 591 29.85 11.15 -10.68
N HIS A 592 30.20 11.34 -9.41
CA HIS A 592 31.39 12.09 -8.95
C HIS A 592 32.68 11.26 -8.77
N GLY A 593 32.68 9.97 -9.14
CA GLY A 593 33.84 9.07 -9.07
C GLY A 593 34.12 8.43 -7.69
N ILE A 594 33.27 8.67 -6.68
CA ILE A 594 33.49 8.18 -5.31
C ILE A 594 32.91 6.76 -5.17
N PRO A 595 33.69 5.79 -4.65
CA PRO A 595 33.23 4.41 -4.42
C PRO A 595 32.38 4.34 -3.15
N MET A 596 31.08 4.55 -3.29
CA MET A 596 30.12 4.62 -2.16
C MET A 596 29.68 3.24 -1.62
N SER A 597 30.32 2.16 -2.10
CA SER A 597 29.95 0.78 -1.80
C SER A 597 31.19 -0.01 -1.34
N PRO A 598 31.06 -0.87 -0.31
CA PRO A 598 32.14 -1.77 0.09
C PRO A 598 32.33 -2.95 -0.88
N TYR A 599 31.54 -3.03 -1.96
CA TYR A 599 31.63 -4.09 -2.96
C TYR A 599 32.57 -3.70 -4.11
N ALA A 600 33.52 -4.57 -4.40
CA ALA A 600 34.49 -4.45 -5.47
C ALA A 600 34.46 -5.67 -6.39
N THR A 601 34.80 -5.46 -7.65
CA THR A 601 35.14 -6.54 -8.58
C THR A 601 36.64 -6.80 -8.54
N PHE A 602 37.04 -8.04 -8.70
CA PHE A 602 38.45 -8.40 -8.72
C PHE A 602 38.79 -9.43 -9.81
N LEU A 603 40.05 -9.39 -10.23
CA LEU A 603 40.74 -10.46 -10.95
C LEU A 603 42.18 -10.51 -10.43
N GLY A 604 42.59 -11.65 -9.89
CA GLY A 604 43.93 -11.82 -9.36
C GLY A 604 44.45 -13.25 -9.49
N ARG A 605 45.77 -13.40 -9.52
CA ARG A 605 46.43 -14.72 -9.53
C ARG A 605 46.43 -15.32 -8.13
N ILE A 606 45.97 -16.56 -8.00
CA ILE A 606 46.02 -17.33 -6.75
C ILE A 606 47.47 -17.69 -6.45
N VAL A 607 47.99 -17.25 -5.31
CA VAL A 607 49.33 -17.57 -4.81
C VAL A 607 49.30 -18.55 -3.64
N SER A 608 48.18 -18.64 -2.92
CA SER A 608 47.99 -19.59 -1.82
C SER A 608 46.53 -20.01 -1.72
N VAL A 609 46.29 -21.27 -1.34
CA VAL A 609 44.96 -21.84 -1.10
C VAL A 609 44.97 -22.46 0.29
N GLY A 610 43.97 -22.10 1.09
CA GLY A 610 43.68 -22.71 2.38
C GLY A 610 42.19 -22.98 2.53
N GLU A 611 41.81 -23.53 3.66
CA GLU A 611 40.42 -23.83 4.00
C GLU A 611 40.05 -23.19 5.35
N ALA A 612 38.79 -22.81 5.49
CA ALA A 612 38.19 -22.36 6.73
C ALA A 612 36.78 -22.97 6.86
N VAL A 613 36.28 -23.04 8.09
CA VAL A 613 34.91 -23.51 8.36
C VAL A 613 34.22 -22.50 9.27
N ASN A 614 33.08 -21.96 8.83
CA ASN A 614 32.25 -21.14 9.70
C ASN A 614 31.56 -22.04 10.72
N SER A 615 32.04 -22.01 11.97
CA SER A 615 31.58 -22.86 13.06
C SER A 615 30.16 -22.55 13.52
N PHE A 616 29.55 -21.43 13.09
CA PHE A 616 28.13 -21.19 13.32
C PHE A 616 27.26 -22.27 12.65
N ARG A 617 27.50 -22.57 11.37
CA ARG A 617 26.69 -23.53 10.58
C ARG A 617 27.46 -24.78 10.13
N GLY A 618 28.79 -24.79 10.27
CA GLY A 618 29.68 -25.80 9.71
C GLY A 618 29.97 -25.61 8.22
N THR A 619 29.72 -24.41 7.68
CA THR A 619 29.88 -24.12 6.25
C THR A 619 31.35 -24.06 5.86
N PRO A 620 31.81 -24.83 4.86
CA PRO A 620 33.20 -24.80 4.42
C PRO A 620 33.45 -23.64 3.43
N LEU A 621 34.59 -22.96 3.60
CA LEU A 621 35.07 -21.88 2.75
C LEU A 621 36.49 -22.15 2.26
N TRP A 622 36.78 -21.72 1.03
CA TRP A 622 38.14 -21.54 0.54
C TRP A 622 38.70 -20.22 1.03
N LYS A 623 40.00 -20.25 1.37
CA LYS A 623 40.79 -19.08 1.71
C LYS A 623 41.84 -18.87 0.62
N LEU A 624 41.62 -17.89 -0.25
CA LEU A 624 42.45 -17.63 -1.42
C LEU A 624 43.34 -16.41 -1.16
N GLY A 625 44.65 -16.60 -1.19
CA GLY A 625 45.59 -15.48 -1.27
C GLY A 625 45.77 -15.10 -2.73
N LEU A 626 45.41 -13.87 -3.08
CA LEU A 626 45.52 -13.32 -4.42
C LEU A 626 46.66 -12.33 -4.50
N SER A 627 47.41 -12.42 -5.59
CA SER A 627 48.36 -11.40 -6.03
C SER A 627 47.69 -10.56 -7.11
N ILE A 628 47.31 -9.34 -6.74
CA ILE A 628 46.90 -8.28 -7.67
C ILE A 628 48.07 -7.29 -7.73
N PRO A 629 48.46 -6.76 -8.91
CA PRO A 629 49.57 -5.81 -8.99
C PRO A 629 49.38 -4.65 -8.01
N GLY A 630 50.30 -4.50 -7.06
CA GLY A 630 50.25 -3.45 -6.05
C GLY A 630 49.40 -3.76 -4.81
N MET A 631 48.64 -4.86 -4.78
CA MET A 631 47.75 -5.20 -3.67
C MET A 631 47.69 -6.72 -3.42
N PRO A 632 48.27 -7.24 -2.34
CA PRO A 632 47.92 -8.57 -1.87
C PRO A 632 46.51 -8.55 -1.29
N LEU A 633 45.65 -9.47 -1.70
CA LEU A 633 44.27 -9.57 -1.20
C LEU A 633 43.97 -10.99 -0.73
N GLU A 634 43.41 -11.12 0.46
CA GLU A 634 42.90 -12.38 0.96
C GLU A 634 41.39 -12.44 0.74
N VAL A 635 40.93 -13.48 0.03
CA VAL A 635 39.52 -13.68 -0.33
C VAL A 635 39.00 -14.96 0.29
N LEU A 636 37.96 -14.86 1.12
CA LEU A 636 37.14 -16.00 1.55
C LEU A 636 36.01 -16.21 0.54
N VAL A 637 35.79 -17.45 0.13
CA VAL A 637 34.64 -17.81 -0.71
C VAL A 637 34.08 -19.15 -0.26
N ARG A 638 32.76 -19.29 -0.17
CA ARG A 638 32.16 -20.60 0.13
C ARG A 638 32.49 -21.61 -0.95
N LYS A 639 32.73 -22.87 -0.54
CA LYS A 639 33.12 -23.91 -1.49
C LYS A 639 32.04 -24.17 -2.56
N ASP A 640 30.77 -24.07 -2.20
CA ASP A 640 29.62 -24.21 -3.11
C ASP A 640 29.42 -23.02 -4.06
N ARG A 641 30.03 -21.87 -3.77
CA ARG A 641 30.01 -20.66 -4.61
C ARG A 641 31.33 -20.40 -5.35
N CYS A 642 32.22 -21.37 -5.32
CA CYS A 642 33.47 -21.36 -6.07
C CYS A 642 33.34 -22.28 -7.29
N GLN A 643 33.22 -21.68 -8.49
CA GLN A 643 33.12 -22.45 -9.73
C GLN A 643 34.50 -22.98 -10.14
N GLY A 644 34.79 -24.21 -9.71
CA GLY A 644 36.04 -24.94 -9.98
C GLY A 644 36.85 -25.20 -8.71
N LEU A 645 37.93 -25.96 -8.84
CA LEU A 645 38.85 -26.25 -7.73
C LEU A 645 39.99 -25.21 -7.68
N PRO A 646 40.15 -24.44 -6.60
CA PRO A 646 41.23 -23.45 -6.49
C PRO A 646 42.59 -24.12 -6.40
N GLN A 647 43.54 -23.61 -7.18
CA GLN A 647 44.92 -24.08 -7.20
C GLN A 647 45.86 -22.89 -7.35
N ALA A 648 47.04 -22.96 -6.74
CA ALA A 648 48.07 -21.95 -6.92
C ALA A 648 48.45 -21.84 -8.41
N GLY A 649 48.56 -20.61 -8.92
CA GLY A 649 48.80 -20.34 -10.33
C GLY A 649 47.53 -20.14 -11.16
N HIS A 650 46.35 -20.60 -10.71
CA HIS A 650 45.07 -20.22 -11.31
C HIS A 650 44.73 -18.75 -11.02
N TYR A 651 43.75 -18.21 -11.72
CA TYR A 651 43.21 -16.88 -11.50
C TYR A 651 41.82 -16.98 -10.90
N ALA A 652 41.50 -16.10 -9.97
CA ALA A 652 40.17 -15.96 -9.40
C ALA A 652 39.58 -14.61 -9.81
N THR A 653 38.31 -14.62 -10.19
CA THR A 653 37.55 -13.41 -10.51
C THR A 653 36.13 -13.47 -10.00
N GLY A 654 35.59 -12.31 -9.63
CA GLY A 654 34.22 -12.19 -9.14
C GLY A 654 34.00 -10.85 -8.46
N SER A 655 32.94 -10.81 -7.67
CA SER A 655 32.62 -9.68 -6.78
C SER A 655 32.95 -10.06 -5.35
N ALA A 656 33.54 -9.13 -4.61
CA ALA A 656 33.84 -9.30 -3.20
C ALA A 656 33.41 -8.07 -2.39
N TRP A 657 32.93 -8.35 -1.19
CA TRP A 657 32.71 -7.37 -0.14
C TRP A 657 34.01 -7.16 0.64
N LEU A 658 34.44 -5.90 0.79
CA LEU A 658 35.66 -5.50 1.49
C LEU A 658 35.36 -5.05 2.92
N ILE A 659 36.03 -5.67 3.89
CA ILE A 659 35.86 -5.42 5.33
C ILE A 659 37.22 -5.11 5.95
N GLY A 660 37.25 -4.12 6.82
CA GLY A 660 38.42 -3.74 7.60
C GLY A 660 38.17 -3.76 9.10
N ASP A 661 39.19 -4.13 9.87
CA ASP A 661 39.32 -3.85 11.30
C ASP A 661 40.46 -2.84 11.50
N LEU A 662 40.27 -1.88 12.40
CA LEU A 662 41.23 -0.81 12.65
C LEU A 662 41.77 -0.87 14.07
N GLU A 663 43.08 -0.75 14.26
CA GLU A 663 43.63 -0.52 15.59
C GLU A 663 43.26 0.89 16.08
N ALA A 664 42.78 0.99 17.33
CA ALA A 664 42.46 2.25 17.99
C ALA A 664 43.74 3.04 18.32
N GLU A 665 43.77 4.33 18.01
CA GLU A 665 44.87 5.22 18.41
C GLU A 665 44.67 5.71 19.86
N GLY A 666 45.22 4.97 20.82
CA GLY A 666 45.28 5.36 22.23
C GLY A 666 44.25 4.68 23.14
N PRO A 667 44.33 4.91 24.47
CA PRO A 667 43.39 4.31 25.42
C PRO A 667 41.97 4.77 25.08
N ALA A 668 41.06 3.81 24.92
CA ALA A 668 39.64 4.07 24.71
C ALA A 668 39.18 5.15 25.68
N ALA A 669 38.60 6.24 25.16
CA ALA A 669 38.00 7.28 26.00
C ALA A 669 37.14 6.56 27.05
N THR A 670 37.50 6.76 28.31
CA THR A 670 36.96 6.03 29.46
C THR A 670 35.45 5.94 29.34
N SER A 671 34.98 4.70 29.19
CA SER A 671 33.58 4.32 29.32
C SER A 671 33.02 4.95 30.58
N TYR A 672 32.19 5.98 30.44
CA TYR A 672 31.39 6.45 31.56
C TYR A 672 30.21 5.48 31.68
N ILE A 673 30.21 4.69 32.74
CA ILE A 673 29.05 3.91 33.16
C ILE A 673 28.10 4.93 33.79
N ARG A 674 26.89 5.10 33.23
CA ARG A 674 25.85 5.90 33.87
C ARG A 674 25.09 5.05 34.89
#